data_AF-A0A846CWL2-F1
#
_entry.id   AF-A0A846CWL2-F1
#
_cell.length_a   1.000
_cell.length_b   1.000
_cell.length_c   1.000
_cell.angle_alpha   90.00
_cell.angle_beta   90.00
_cell.angle_gamma   90.00
#
_symmetry.space_group_name_H-M   'P 1'
#
loop_
_entity.id
_entity.type
_entity.pdbx_description
1 polymer ?
#
loop_
_entity_poly.entity_id
_entity_poly.type
_entity_poly.pdbx_seq_one_letter_code
_entity_poly.pdbx_strand_id
1 'polypeptide(L)'
;MVADEIIASGRQQDINNLLERIGNTSCKLTVIHGPSGVGKSSLIYAGLVPILKQRAIGQRDVLPIAIRVYTDWVRQLGELLVNALRARGLSLSVEADSVTSILQQLQENGDRNLLTVLIFDQFEELFVAVPDIVDRNLLLEFLKTAIDYIPYTQVILSLREDYLHYLLKFQRSKKIDTINYILSQDILYYLGNFSQENSDNFIQHVTTKLHLYLENALINQLVNDLAGELGEVRPIELQIVGLQLQEEKIYKLVEYQAIGSKQKLLERFLAGVVKDCGYWNEREARLVLYLLTDENNTRPLKSRAELGSGLFDLGVGEIENLDLILEIFVNSGLVLLLPEFSTAHYQLVHDYLVPIIRQSTGALIITELEQERLARKEAERSKLRLEEAFFKSRFRASIVKKMIIMVVLILLTGLLFARQVKILKTLALAQSSEALFNRNRESLDPLILALKAGTQLKSAIAVGTNTRTQTLAALQQALYGVRERNRLEGYDSWVNSVTFSPDGEILATSIADSTVKLWRGDDEILTVLPGHTDTVNSVSVSRDGEILATGSADGTVKLWSIDGQLRHTLQGHETEVTSIGFSRDGQVIVSGSRGGIVRLWDRQGNPIGQPFAIQNASITSLSFSPDGKVIASGSSNGIVRLWDKQGNRIGQTFMGHKADVTSISFSPDGQTLATASLDGAVRLWNLQGKEILTFQSSGATINSVSFSLDGQTIATGSLDGTVKLWSREGQELQILRGHKRGIAIMSFSPDGKILATASRDLTVRLWSVEDYDLKTQTLFGHKAVVDSVSFSPDGRTIATASFDGTVKVWERDGTLVSTLEGHQGAVISLSFSPDDNVIASLGLDGSVKLWKLDGTLVKTLEENQNPIISFSFSPDGKFLASAGLDGTVKLWSLEGKLIKTIDAHKASVYSVSFSPDAQLFASASNDGTVKLWNLIGQQLATLKGHNDDFDSVKFSPNGKIIATASKDGTLKLWNLSGEELETLKGHSAAVISLSFSRDGQTLATASLDGTIKLWNLQGQQLATLKGHSGVVNSLSFIPYGTILASGSSDGTVKLWSLPEGKVLQTLKSSGAAINSVSFSPDGKTLATASEDKTVMLWNIDLALSSLDELLRRGCDWAGDYLRNNPNVSERDRTVCEGIN
;
A
#
# COMPACT_ATOMS: atom_id res chain seq x y z
N MET A 1 -15.33 -31.66 -39.42
CA MET A 1 -14.28 -32.14 -40.35
C MET A 1 -13.05 -31.28 -40.13
N VAL A 2 -11.88 -31.92 -40.11
CA VAL A 2 -10.57 -31.25 -40.12
C VAL A 2 -10.43 -30.52 -41.44
N ALA A 3 -9.87 -29.32 -41.42
CA ALA A 3 -9.58 -28.57 -42.63
C ALA A 3 -8.52 -29.31 -43.48
N ASP A 4 -8.71 -29.40 -44.81
CA ASP A 4 -7.80 -30.13 -45.71
C ASP A 4 -6.36 -29.61 -45.61
N GLU A 5 -6.20 -28.33 -45.29
CA GLU A 5 -4.93 -27.62 -45.12
C GLU A 5 -4.10 -28.18 -43.93
N ILE A 6 -4.77 -28.72 -42.91
CA ILE A 6 -4.11 -29.38 -41.76
C ILE A 6 -3.61 -30.78 -42.13
N ILE A 7 -4.34 -31.48 -43.01
CA ILE A 7 -3.93 -32.80 -43.52
C ILE A 7 -2.72 -32.64 -44.46
N ALA A 8 -2.80 -31.67 -45.37
CA ALA A 8 -1.75 -31.36 -46.33
C ALA A 8 -0.44 -30.89 -45.71
N SER A 9 -0.48 -30.29 -44.52
CA SER A 9 0.71 -29.80 -43.80
C SER A 9 1.39 -30.85 -42.92
N GLY A 10 0.92 -32.10 -42.92
CA GLY A 10 1.46 -33.17 -42.07
C GLY A 10 1.11 -33.03 -40.58
N ARG A 11 0.33 -32.02 -40.20
CA ARG A 11 -0.11 -31.73 -38.82
C ARG A 11 -1.12 -32.74 -38.27
N GLN A 12 -1.58 -33.69 -39.10
CA GLN A 12 -2.48 -34.74 -38.66
C GLN A 12 -1.87 -35.60 -37.54
N GLN A 13 -0.55 -35.83 -37.58
CA GLN A 13 0.14 -36.56 -36.51
C GLN A 13 0.13 -35.76 -35.20
N ASP A 14 0.32 -34.44 -35.26
CA ASP A 14 0.27 -33.57 -34.08
C ASP A 14 -1.10 -33.64 -33.40
N ILE A 15 -2.17 -33.62 -34.20
CA ILE A 15 -3.54 -33.76 -33.70
C ILE A 15 -3.75 -35.13 -33.04
N ASN A 16 -3.29 -36.21 -33.66
CA ASN A 16 -3.43 -37.55 -33.11
C ASN A 16 -2.71 -37.67 -31.75
N ASN A 17 -1.50 -37.12 -31.64
CA ASN A 17 -0.74 -37.07 -30.39
C ASN A 17 -1.46 -36.25 -29.30
N LEU A 18 -2.04 -35.10 -29.66
CA LEU A 18 -2.82 -34.28 -28.72
C LEU A 18 -4.09 -34.99 -28.26
N LEU A 19 -4.78 -35.72 -29.14
CA LEU A 19 -5.96 -36.52 -28.78
C LEU A 19 -5.60 -37.66 -27.82
N GLU A 20 -4.44 -38.30 -28.01
CA GLU A 20 -3.93 -39.32 -27.09
C GLU A 20 -3.62 -38.73 -25.71
N ARG A 21 -2.99 -37.55 -25.66
CA ARG A 21 -2.74 -36.82 -24.40
C ARG A 21 -4.03 -36.44 -23.67
N ILE A 22 -5.03 -35.90 -24.37
CA ILE A 22 -6.34 -35.54 -23.79
C ILE A 22 -7.06 -36.77 -23.22
N GLY A 23 -6.88 -37.95 -23.85
CA GLY A 23 -7.43 -39.21 -23.37
C GLY A 23 -6.74 -39.79 -22.15
N ASN A 24 -5.50 -39.35 -21.84
CA ASN A 24 -4.77 -39.81 -20.68
C ASN A 24 -5.18 -39.06 -19.41
N THR A 25 -5.81 -39.76 -18.46
CA THR A 25 -6.26 -39.21 -17.18
C THR A 25 -5.16 -38.71 -16.27
N SER A 26 -3.89 -39.09 -16.49
CA SER A 26 -2.76 -38.60 -15.70
C SER A 26 -2.25 -37.23 -16.17
N CYS A 27 -2.58 -36.81 -17.39
CA CYS A 27 -2.16 -35.53 -17.95
C CYS A 27 -3.38 -34.62 -18.11
N LYS A 28 -3.71 -33.84 -17.07
CA LYS A 28 -4.85 -32.90 -17.06
C LYS A 28 -4.53 -31.51 -17.64
N LEU A 29 -3.24 -31.22 -17.86
CA LEU A 29 -2.76 -29.95 -18.40
C LEU A 29 -1.83 -30.23 -19.58
N THR A 30 -2.14 -29.68 -20.75
CA THR A 30 -1.25 -29.67 -21.92
C THR A 30 -0.92 -28.24 -22.29
N VAL A 31 0.35 -27.97 -22.54
CA VAL A 31 0.85 -26.64 -22.88
C VAL A 31 1.47 -26.69 -24.27
N ILE A 32 0.73 -26.23 -25.27
CA ILE A 32 1.18 -26.13 -26.65
C ILE A 32 2.06 -24.89 -26.77
N HIS A 33 3.34 -25.07 -27.10
CA HIS A 33 4.27 -23.95 -27.24
C HIS A 33 5.05 -24.01 -28.55
N GLY A 34 5.50 -22.85 -29.01
CA GLY A 34 6.36 -22.73 -30.17
C GLY A 34 6.49 -21.27 -30.62
N PRO A 35 7.37 -20.97 -31.59
CA PRO A 35 7.58 -19.63 -32.12
C PRO A 35 6.29 -18.95 -32.63
N SER A 36 6.31 -17.63 -32.81
CA SER A 36 5.20 -16.92 -33.46
C SER A 36 5.05 -17.34 -34.93
N GLY A 37 3.81 -17.55 -35.40
CA GLY A 37 3.54 -17.91 -36.80
C GLY A 37 3.63 -19.40 -37.18
N VAL A 38 3.91 -20.30 -36.23
CA VAL A 38 4.01 -21.76 -36.48
C VAL A 38 2.66 -22.48 -36.70
N GLY A 39 1.54 -21.77 -36.53
CA GLY A 39 0.19 -22.31 -36.76
C GLY A 39 -0.51 -22.90 -35.52
N LYS A 40 -0.15 -22.51 -34.29
CA LYS A 40 -0.79 -22.97 -33.03
C LYS A 40 -2.32 -22.79 -33.05
N SER A 41 -2.77 -21.56 -33.32
CA SER A 41 -4.19 -21.23 -33.39
C SER A 41 -4.91 -21.98 -34.53
N SER A 42 -4.25 -22.15 -35.69
CA SER A 42 -4.81 -22.93 -36.80
C SER A 42 -4.96 -24.41 -36.43
N LEU A 43 -3.98 -24.99 -35.73
CA LEU A 43 -4.06 -26.36 -35.21
C LEU A 43 -5.25 -26.54 -34.26
N ILE A 44 -5.49 -25.55 -33.38
CA ILE A 44 -6.61 -25.59 -32.42
C ILE A 44 -7.95 -25.48 -33.13
N TYR A 45 -8.17 -24.43 -33.92
CA TYR A 45 -9.50 -24.10 -34.44
C TYR A 45 -9.87 -24.84 -35.73
N ALA A 46 -8.90 -25.11 -36.62
CA ALA A 46 -9.13 -25.82 -37.87
C ALA A 46 -8.88 -27.33 -37.76
N GLY A 47 -8.19 -27.77 -36.71
CA GLY A 47 -7.85 -29.17 -36.45
C GLY A 47 -8.54 -29.76 -35.23
N LEU A 48 -8.06 -29.40 -34.04
CA LEU A 48 -8.40 -30.06 -32.77
C LEU A 48 -9.87 -29.87 -32.36
N VAL A 49 -10.37 -28.63 -32.29
CA VAL A 49 -11.74 -28.30 -31.86
C VAL A 49 -12.80 -28.99 -32.74
N PRO A 50 -12.71 -28.97 -34.09
CA PRO A 50 -13.64 -29.70 -34.95
C PRO A 50 -13.70 -31.21 -34.68
N ILE A 51 -12.57 -31.85 -34.36
CA ILE A 51 -12.54 -33.29 -34.05
C ILE A 51 -13.16 -33.55 -32.67
N LEU A 52 -12.79 -32.76 -31.66
CA LEU A 52 -13.34 -32.91 -30.30
C LEU A 52 -14.86 -32.74 -30.28
N LYS A 53 -15.44 -31.89 -31.15
CA LYS A 53 -16.89 -31.76 -31.29
C LYS A 53 -17.57 -33.00 -31.90
N GLN A 54 -16.86 -33.79 -32.70
CA GLN A 54 -17.41 -34.90 -33.50
C GLN A 54 -17.06 -36.29 -32.96
N ARG A 55 -16.00 -36.40 -32.14
CA ARG A 55 -15.42 -37.67 -31.70
C ARG A 55 -15.41 -37.77 -30.17
N ALA A 56 -16.01 -38.83 -29.65
CA ALA A 56 -15.87 -39.20 -28.24
C ALA A 56 -14.45 -39.74 -27.95
N ILE A 57 -13.93 -39.46 -26.75
CA ILE A 57 -12.64 -39.97 -26.28
C ILE A 57 -12.91 -41.02 -25.19
N GLY A 58 -12.55 -42.28 -25.47
CA GLY A 58 -12.93 -43.41 -24.62
C GLY A 58 -14.44 -43.63 -24.65
N GLN A 59 -15.09 -43.62 -23.47
CA GLN A 59 -16.54 -43.70 -23.33
C GLN A 59 -17.21 -42.34 -23.06
N ARG A 60 -16.47 -41.22 -23.23
CA ARG A 60 -16.93 -39.88 -22.84
C ARG A 60 -17.19 -39.00 -24.06
N ASP A 61 -18.31 -38.30 -24.03
CA ASP A 61 -18.57 -37.18 -24.91
C ASP A 61 -17.69 -35.99 -24.53
N VAL A 62 -17.17 -35.27 -25.53
CA VAL A 62 -16.23 -34.17 -25.32
C VAL A 62 -16.86 -32.81 -25.57
N LEU A 63 -16.62 -31.87 -24.65
CA LEU A 63 -17.08 -30.49 -24.72
C LEU A 63 -15.88 -29.54 -24.84
N PRO A 64 -15.45 -29.17 -26.06
CA PRO A 64 -14.35 -28.23 -26.25
C PRO A 64 -14.84 -26.78 -26.12
N ILE A 65 -14.17 -26.01 -25.25
CA ILE A 65 -14.44 -24.60 -24.99
C ILE A 65 -13.15 -23.84 -25.21
N ALA A 66 -13.09 -22.98 -26.23
CA ALA A 66 -11.88 -22.25 -26.61
C ALA A 66 -12.05 -20.74 -26.41
N ILE A 67 -11.18 -20.14 -25.59
CA ILE A 67 -11.16 -18.72 -25.25
C ILE A 67 -9.86 -18.06 -25.75
N ARG A 68 -9.97 -16.79 -26.16
CA ARG A 68 -8.85 -15.96 -26.60
C ARG A 68 -8.74 -14.64 -25.85
N VAL A 69 -9.81 -14.17 -25.21
CA VAL A 69 -9.87 -12.85 -24.58
C VAL A 69 -9.93 -13.01 -23.07
N TYR A 70 -9.08 -12.26 -22.36
CA TYR A 70 -8.87 -12.42 -20.92
C TYR A 70 -9.37 -11.25 -20.06
N THR A 71 -9.81 -10.14 -20.68
CA THR A 71 -10.22 -8.91 -19.99
C THR A 71 -11.52 -9.05 -19.18
N ASP A 72 -12.46 -9.87 -19.65
CA ASP A 72 -13.65 -10.34 -18.92
C ASP A 72 -13.83 -11.84 -19.16
N TRP A 73 -12.83 -12.61 -18.75
CA TRP A 73 -12.78 -14.05 -19.02
C TRP A 73 -13.92 -14.82 -18.34
N VAL A 74 -14.47 -14.31 -17.21
CA VAL A 74 -15.56 -14.96 -16.47
C VAL A 74 -16.81 -14.97 -17.32
N ARG A 75 -17.24 -13.79 -17.81
CA ARG A 75 -18.41 -13.68 -18.67
C ARG A 75 -18.23 -14.46 -19.97
N GLN A 76 -17.09 -14.32 -20.64
CA GLN A 76 -16.84 -15.01 -21.91
C GLN A 76 -16.85 -16.53 -21.75
N LEU A 77 -16.18 -17.05 -20.72
CA LEU A 77 -16.16 -18.48 -20.45
C LEU A 77 -17.57 -19.00 -20.13
N GLY A 78 -18.34 -18.23 -19.36
CA GLY A 78 -19.74 -18.53 -19.07
C GLY A 78 -20.60 -18.62 -20.32
N GLU A 79 -20.56 -17.60 -21.20
CA GLU A 79 -21.31 -17.58 -22.46
C GLU A 79 -20.91 -18.74 -23.40
N LEU A 80 -19.62 -19.04 -23.52
CA LEU A 80 -19.13 -20.15 -24.35
C LEU A 80 -19.54 -21.52 -23.79
N LEU A 81 -19.48 -21.70 -22.47
CA LEU A 81 -19.92 -22.93 -21.80
C LEU A 81 -21.43 -23.15 -22.01
N VAL A 82 -22.23 -22.10 -21.83
CA VAL A 82 -23.68 -22.10 -22.07
C VAL A 82 -24.01 -22.50 -23.51
N ASN A 83 -23.34 -21.89 -24.49
CA ASN A 83 -23.56 -22.18 -25.90
C ASN A 83 -23.14 -23.61 -26.27
N ALA A 84 -22.03 -24.10 -25.70
CA ALA A 84 -21.55 -25.45 -25.95
C ALA A 84 -22.51 -26.52 -25.38
N LEU A 85 -23.06 -26.30 -24.18
CA LEU A 85 -24.06 -27.19 -23.57
C LEU A 85 -25.38 -27.19 -24.34
N ARG A 86 -25.84 -26.01 -24.78
CA ARG A 86 -27.07 -25.88 -25.59
C ARG A 86 -26.96 -26.61 -26.92
N ALA A 87 -25.79 -26.55 -27.58
CA ALA A 87 -25.54 -27.27 -28.83
C ALA A 87 -25.62 -28.81 -28.67
N ARG A 88 -25.48 -29.31 -27.44
CA ARG A 88 -25.62 -30.74 -27.07
C ARG A 88 -27.02 -31.10 -26.54
N GLY A 89 -27.97 -30.16 -26.50
CA GLY A 89 -29.34 -30.38 -26.02
C GLY A 89 -29.47 -30.54 -24.50
N LEU A 90 -28.48 -30.08 -23.72
CA LEU A 90 -28.47 -30.16 -22.26
C LEU A 90 -29.04 -28.87 -21.63
N SER A 91 -29.78 -29.01 -20.53
CA SER A 91 -30.31 -27.87 -19.75
C SER A 91 -29.29 -27.37 -18.72
N LEU A 92 -29.24 -26.03 -18.57
CA LEU A 92 -28.42 -25.31 -17.60
C LEU A 92 -29.00 -25.46 -16.19
N SER A 93 -28.12 -25.57 -15.19
CA SER A 93 -28.51 -25.55 -13.78
C SER A 93 -28.40 -24.14 -13.16
N VAL A 94 -27.51 -23.27 -13.65
CA VAL A 94 -27.20 -21.94 -13.09
C VAL A 94 -26.84 -20.91 -14.18
N GLU A 95 -27.13 -19.63 -13.95
CA GLU A 95 -26.61 -18.51 -14.77
C GLU A 95 -25.08 -18.40 -14.60
N ALA A 96 -24.35 -18.51 -15.70
CA ALA A 96 -22.88 -18.64 -15.72
C ALA A 96 -22.17 -17.27 -15.63
N ASP A 97 -22.59 -16.43 -14.68
CA ASP A 97 -22.13 -15.03 -14.55
C ASP A 97 -21.03 -14.85 -13.49
N SER A 98 -20.61 -15.94 -12.84
CA SER A 98 -19.63 -15.92 -11.75
C SER A 98 -18.69 -17.11 -11.81
N VAL A 99 -17.49 -16.98 -11.23
CA VAL A 99 -16.50 -18.06 -11.18
C VAL A 99 -17.05 -19.29 -10.46
N THR A 100 -17.81 -19.09 -9.39
CA THR A 100 -18.43 -20.18 -8.62
C THR A 100 -19.49 -20.92 -9.43
N SER A 101 -20.32 -20.22 -10.20
CA SER A 101 -21.33 -20.87 -11.05
C SER A 101 -20.70 -21.66 -12.20
N ILE A 102 -19.60 -21.16 -12.79
CA ILE A 102 -18.86 -21.89 -13.83
C ILE A 102 -18.23 -23.16 -13.23
N LEU A 103 -17.56 -23.08 -12.08
CA LEU A 103 -16.96 -24.24 -11.43
C LEU A 103 -18.01 -25.30 -11.05
N GLN A 104 -19.17 -24.87 -10.55
CA GLN A 104 -20.29 -25.77 -10.25
C GLN A 104 -20.79 -26.48 -11.53
N GLN A 105 -20.94 -25.75 -12.63
CA GLN A 105 -21.37 -26.34 -13.90
C GLN A 105 -20.33 -27.33 -14.46
N LEU A 106 -19.04 -27.06 -14.30
CA LEU A 106 -17.96 -27.98 -14.67
C LEU A 106 -17.98 -29.26 -13.82
N GLN A 107 -18.25 -29.14 -12.52
CA GLN A 107 -18.43 -30.30 -11.64
C GLN A 107 -19.60 -31.17 -12.09
N GLU A 108 -20.75 -30.56 -12.40
CA GLU A 108 -21.92 -31.29 -12.92
C GLU A 108 -21.64 -31.97 -14.27
N ASN A 109 -20.84 -31.35 -15.14
CA ASN A 109 -20.43 -31.97 -16.39
C ASN A 109 -19.60 -33.24 -16.12
N GLY A 110 -18.70 -33.17 -15.14
CA GLY A 110 -17.96 -34.33 -14.65
C GLY A 110 -18.87 -35.45 -14.14
N ASP A 111 -19.88 -35.11 -13.33
CA ASP A 111 -20.87 -36.07 -12.82
C ASP A 111 -21.73 -36.70 -13.94
N ARG A 112 -21.96 -35.95 -15.03
CA ARG A 112 -22.62 -36.42 -16.26
C ARG A 112 -21.68 -37.21 -17.20
N ASN A 113 -20.46 -37.50 -16.78
CA ASN A 113 -19.42 -38.20 -17.56
C ASN A 113 -19.05 -37.48 -18.87
N LEU A 114 -19.16 -36.14 -18.89
CA LEU A 114 -18.72 -35.29 -19.99
C LEU A 114 -17.26 -34.87 -19.77
N LEU A 115 -16.42 -35.07 -20.78
CA LEU A 115 -15.05 -34.57 -20.78
C LEU A 115 -15.04 -33.10 -21.22
N THR A 116 -14.81 -32.17 -20.30
CA THR A 116 -14.71 -30.75 -20.65
C THR A 116 -13.26 -30.41 -20.99
N VAL A 117 -13.02 -29.88 -22.18
CA VAL A 117 -11.68 -29.45 -22.64
C VAL A 117 -11.66 -27.93 -22.73
N LEU A 118 -11.04 -27.29 -21.75
CA LEU A 118 -10.85 -25.84 -21.68
C LEU A 118 -9.57 -25.46 -22.42
N ILE A 119 -9.69 -24.66 -23.48
CA ILE A 119 -8.59 -24.28 -24.35
C ILE A 119 -8.39 -22.77 -24.25
N PHE A 120 -7.25 -22.35 -23.71
CA PHE A 120 -6.84 -20.96 -23.60
C PHE A 120 -5.80 -20.67 -24.69
N ASP A 121 -6.23 -20.03 -25.78
CA ASP A 121 -5.36 -19.63 -26.88
C ASP A 121 -4.73 -18.26 -26.59
N GLN A 122 -3.49 -18.04 -27.06
CA GLN A 122 -2.70 -16.83 -26.79
C GLN A 122 -2.60 -16.50 -25.29
N PHE A 123 -2.28 -17.51 -24.46
CA PHE A 123 -2.25 -17.37 -23.00
C PHE A 123 -1.26 -16.31 -22.50
N GLU A 124 -0.27 -15.93 -23.31
CA GLU A 124 0.60 -14.79 -23.03
C GLU A 124 -0.16 -13.46 -22.83
N GLU A 125 -1.35 -13.29 -23.42
CA GLU A 125 -2.15 -12.08 -23.28
C GLU A 125 -2.62 -11.84 -21.84
N LEU A 126 -2.80 -12.88 -21.03
CA LEU A 126 -3.10 -12.73 -19.61
C LEU A 126 -2.05 -11.86 -18.89
N PHE A 127 -0.78 -11.99 -19.29
CA PHE A 127 0.33 -11.26 -18.67
C PHE A 127 0.54 -9.86 -19.26
N VAL A 128 -0.04 -9.57 -20.43
CA VAL A 128 0.11 -8.29 -21.15
C VAL A 128 -1.14 -7.41 -21.04
N ALA A 129 -2.33 -7.99 -21.26
CA ALA A 129 -3.60 -7.28 -21.42
C ALA A 129 -4.37 -7.05 -20.10
N VAL A 130 -4.19 -7.89 -19.08
CA VAL A 130 -4.86 -7.72 -17.76
C VAL A 130 -3.85 -7.13 -16.78
N PRO A 131 -3.76 -5.81 -16.55
CA PRO A 131 -2.75 -5.24 -15.64
C PRO A 131 -3.04 -5.50 -14.15
N ASP A 132 -4.29 -5.83 -13.79
CA ASP A 132 -4.69 -6.08 -12.41
C ASP A 132 -4.18 -7.44 -11.91
N ILE A 133 -3.46 -7.42 -10.78
CA ILE A 133 -2.92 -8.61 -10.12
C ILE A 133 -4.06 -9.46 -9.53
N VAL A 134 -5.18 -8.85 -9.14
CA VAL A 134 -6.33 -9.54 -8.54
C VAL A 134 -7.01 -10.45 -9.57
N ASP A 135 -7.34 -9.92 -10.75
CA ASP A 135 -8.00 -10.69 -11.82
C ASP A 135 -7.12 -11.80 -12.38
N ARG A 136 -5.81 -11.55 -12.50
CA ARG A 136 -4.84 -12.61 -12.84
C ARG A 136 -4.85 -13.71 -11.80
N ASN A 137 -4.86 -13.35 -10.52
CA ASN A 137 -4.87 -14.35 -9.45
C ASN A 137 -6.16 -15.17 -9.43
N LEU A 138 -7.29 -14.55 -9.76
CA LEU A 138 -8.60 -15.20 -9.84
C LEU A 138 -8.65 -16.28 -10.96
N LEU A 139 -8.18 -15.97 -12.18
CA LEU A 139 -8.13 -16.97 -13.27
C LEU A 139 -7.18 -18.12 -12.92
N LEU A 140 -6.05 -17.82 -12.28
CA LEU A 140 -5.08 -18.83 -11.88
C LEU A 140 -5.64 -19.77 -10.80
N GLU A 141 -6.44 -19.26 -9.87
CA GLU A 141 -7.16 -20.05 -8.87
C GLU A 141 -8.30 -20.87 -9.48
N PHE A 142 -8.98 -20.34 -10.49
CA PHE A 142 -9.94 -21.10 -11.29
C PHE A 142 -9.27 -22.28 -12.02
N LEU A 143 -8.14 -22.05 -12.70
CA LEU A 143 -7.40 -23.10 -13.38
C LEU A 143 -6.89 -24.17 -12.40
N LYS A 144 -6.41 -23.76 -11.21
CA LYS A 144 -6.10 -24.68 -10.11
C LYS A 144 -7.28 -25.59 -9.83
N THR A 145 -8.43 -24.96 -9.60
CA THR A 145 -9.62 -25.67 -9.14
C THR A 145 -10.10 -26.67 -10.18
N ALA A 146 -10.12 -26.25 -11.44
CA ALA A 146 -10.48 -27.08 -12.58
C ALA A 146 -9.55 -28.29 -12.80
N ILE A 147 -8.24 -28.12 -12.56
CA ILE A 147 -7.25 -29.19 -12.76
C ILE A 147 -7.23 -30.15 -11.57
N ASP A 148 -7.15 -29.63 -10.35
CA ASP A 148 -6.90 -30.44 -9.15
C ASP A 148 -8.18 -31.14 -8.66
N TYR A 149 -9.32 -30.43 -8.63
CA TYR A 149 -10.52 -30.88 -7.92
C TYR A 149 -11.65 -31.36 -8.84
N ILE A 150 -11.73 -30.87 -10.08
CA ILE A 150 -12.83 -31.24 -10.99
C ILE A 150 -12.50 -32.52 -11.76
N PRO A 151 -13.38 -33.54 -11.74
CA PRO A 151 -13.21 -34.75 -12.55
C PRO A 151 -13.46 -34.47 -14.03
N TYR A 152 -12.76 -35.19 -14.91
CA TYR A 152 -12.95 -35.14 -16.36
C TYR A 152 -12.87 -33.72 -16.97
N THR A 153 -12.04 -32.85 -16.38
CA THR A 153 -11.68 -31.56 -16.95
C THR A 153 -10.23 -31.58 -17.41
N GLN A 154 -10.02 -31.17 -18.66
CA GLN A 154 -8.73 -31.07 -19.34
C GLN A 154 -8.46 -29.61 -19.70
N VAL A 155 -7.25 -29.12 -19.45
CA VAL A 155 -6.86 -27.74 -19.75
C VAL A 155 -5.75 -27.74 -20.80
N ILE A 156 -5.93 -26.96 -21.87
CA ILE A 156 -4.95 -26.73 -22.91
C ILE A 156 -4.57 -25.26 -22.91
N LEU A 157 -3.29 -24.94 -22.70
CA LEU A 157 -2.76 -23.59 -22.83
C LEU A 157 -1.95 -23.51 -24.11
N SER A 158 -2.23 -22.55 -24.98
CA SER A 158 -1.41 -22.24 -26.16
C SER A 158 -0.66 -20.95 -25.90
N LEU A 159 0.67 -21.01 -25.94
CA LEU A 159 1.52 -19.84 -25.72
C LEU A 159 2.72 -19.79 -26.66
N ARG A 160 3.32 -18.61 -26.77
CA ARG A 160 4.63 -18.47 -27.42
C ARG A 160 5.76 -18.94 -26.50
N GLU A 161 6.82 -19.47 -27.11
CA GLU A 161 7.98 -20.04 -26.41
C GLU A 161 8.74 -19.00 -25.55
N ASP A 162 8.83 -17.75 -26.01
CA ASP A 162 9.42 -16.63 -25.28
C ASP A 162 8.67 -16.29 -23.98
N TYR A 163 7.42 -16.73 -23.84
CA TYR A 163 6.59 -16.51 -22.65
C TYR A 163 6.53 -17.73 -21.71
N LEU A 164 7.22 -18.84 -22.00
CA LEU A 164 7.27 -20.02 -21.12
C LEU A 164 7.76 -19.69 -19.71
N HIS A 165 8.64 -18.72 -19.57
CA HIS A 165 9.16 -18.29 -18.27
C HIS A 165 8.07 -17.68 -17.35
N TYR A 166 6.95 -17.20 -17.89
CA TYR A 166 5.81 -16.76 -17.07
C TYR A 166 5.07 -17.93 -16.40
N LEU A 167 5.07 -19.13 -17.02
CA LEU A 167 4.51 -20.33 -16.39
C LEU A 167 5.33 -20.78 -15.17
N LEU A 168 6.63 -20.48 -15.12
CA LEU A 168 7.45 -20.72 -13.93
C LEU A 168 7.04 -19.82 -12.75
N LYS A 169 6.63 -18.57 -13.01
CA LYS A 169 6.05 -17.69 -11.97
C LYS A 169 4.75 -18.29 -11.43
N PHE A 170 3.92 -18.84 -12.31
CA PHE A 170 2.70 -19.55 -11.93
C PHE A 170 2.99 -20.77 -11.04
N GLN A 171 4.00 -21.58 -11.37
CA GLN A 171 4.40 -22.72 -10.52
C GLN A 171 4.94 -22.31 -9.14
N ARG A 172 5.79 -21.26 -9.06
CA ARG A 172 6.37 -20.79 -7.79
C ARG A 172 5.33 -20.34 -6.77
N SER A 173 4.14 -19.94 -7.23
CA SER A 173 3.03 -19.55 -6.36
C SER A 173 2.32 -20.72 -5.66
N LYS A 174 2.75 -21.99 -5.86
CA LYS A 174 2.13 -23.21 -5.31
C LYS A 174 0.63 -23.32 -5.60
N LYS A 175 0.22 -22.83 -6.77
CA LYS A 175 -1.18 -22.77 -7.18
C LYS A 175 -1.68 -23.98 -7.95
N ILE A 176 -0.94 -25.08 -8.12
CA ILE A 176 -1.50 -26.36 -8.60
C ILE A 176 -0.80 -27.47 -7.82
N ASP A 177 -1.57 -28.24 -7.04
CA ASP A 177 -1.00 -29.24 -6.13
C ASP A 177 -0.69 -30.56 -6.87
N THR A 178 -1.37 -30.84 -7.99
CA THR A 178 -1.20 -32.09 -8.75
C THR A 178 0.02 -32.08 -9.71
N ILE A 179 0.56 -30.90 -10.03
CA ILE A 179 1.64 -30.75 -11.04
C ILE A 179 2.97 -30.43 -10.38
N ASN A 180 3.87 -31.42 -10.34
CA ASN A 180 5.21 -31.25 -9.77
C ASN A 180 6.11 -30.30 -10.57
N TYR A 181 6.00 -30.29 -11.91
CA TYR A 181 6.80 -29.44 -12.78
C TYR A 181 6.05 -29.10 -14.08
N ILE A 182 5.65 -27.84 -14.24
CA ILE A 182 4.81 -27.40 -15.37
C ILE A 182 5.56 -27.41 -16.71
N LEU A 183 6.89 -27.38 -16.67
CA LEU A 183 7.76 -27.50 -17.84
C LEU A 183 8.23 -28.94 -18.10
N SER A 184 7.56 -29.95 -17.51
CA SER A 184 7.85 -31.35 -17.83
C SER A 184 7.47 -31.66 -19.28
N GLN A 185 8.20 -32.59 -19.91
CA GLN A 185 7.93 -33.02 -21.29
C GLN A 185 6.54 -33.67 -21.46
N ASP A 186 5.96 -34.15 -20.36
CA ASP A 186 4.60 -34.71 -20.33
C ASP A 186 3.52 -33.64 -20.51
N ILE A 187 3.80 -32.40 -20.09
CA ILE A 187 2.89 -31.25 -20.15
C ILE A 187 3.16 -30.40 -21.39
N LEU A 188 4.43 -30.11 -21.67
CA LEU A 188 4.83 -29.30 -22.84
C LEU A 188 4.64 -30.10 -24.14
N TYR A 189 4.00 -29.48 -25.13
CA TYR A 189 3.90 -29.97 -26.49
C TYR A 189 4.52 -28.93 -27.43
N TYR A 190 5.70 -29.23 -27.95
CA TYR A 190 6.38 -28.34 -28.89
C TYR A 190 5.76 -28.45 -30.28
N LEU A 191 5.41 -27.30 -30.85
CA LEU A 191 4.95 -27.17 -32.23
C LEU A 191 5.99 -26.40 -33.06
N GLY A 192 6.80 -27.15 -33.81
CA GLY A 192 7.85 -26.60 -34.69
C GLY A 192 7.33 -26.07 -36.03
N ASN A 193 8.21 -25.57 -36.88
CA ASN A 193 7.91 -25.14 -38.25
C ASN A 193 7.66 -26.34 -39.19
N PHE A 194 7.36 -26.09 -40.47
CA PHE A 194 7.29 -27.16 -41.46
C PHE A 194 8.69 -27.58 -41.91
N SER A 195 8.90 -28.89 -42.06
CA SER A 195 10.05 -29.41 -42.79
C SER A 195 9.92 -29.07 -44.27
N GLN A 196 11.04 -29.05 -45.00
CA GLN A 196 11.03 -28.81 -46.45
C GLN A 196 10.11 -29.77 -47.20
N GLU A 197 10.08 -31.05 -46.81
CA GLU A 197 9.20 -32.07 -47.39
C GLU A 197 7.72 -31.75 -47.13
N ASN A 198 7.36 -31.37 -45.89
CA ASN A 198 5.98 -31.00 -45.56
C ASN A 198 5.56 -29.70 -46.26
N SER A 199 6.47 -28.76 -46.47
CA SER A 199 6.22 -27.53 -47.24
C SER A 199 5.99 -27.79 -48.72
N ASP A 200 6.80 -28.66 -49.34
CA ASP A 200 6.62 -29.08 -50.73
C ASP A 200 5.26 -29.77 -50.93
N ASN A 201 4.95 -30.74 -50.05
CA ASN A 201 3.65 -31.44 -50.05
C ASN A 201 2.47 -30.48 -49.86
N PHE A 202 2.59 -29.51 -48.95
CA PHE A 202 1.56 -28.51 -48.70
C PHE A 202 1.32 -27.62 -49.92
N ILE A 203 2.39 -27.10 -50.54
CA ILE A 203 2.29 -26.26 -51.75
C ILE A 203 1.66 -27.07 -52.89
N GLN A 204 2.13 -28.29 -53.16
CA GLN A 204 1.59 -29.16 -54.21
C GLN A 204 0.10 -29.45 -53.99
N HIS A 205 -0.32 -29.71 -52.75
CA HIS A 205 -1.71 -29.98 -52.43
C HIS A 205 -2.61 -28.75 -52.65
N VAL A 206 -2.21 -27.58 -52.12
CA VAL A 206 -2.98 -26.33 -52.25
C VAL A 206 -3.09 -25.88 -53.72
N THR A 207 -1.99 -25.98 -54.46
CA THR A 207 -1.92 -25.59 -55.88
C THR A 207 -2.73 -26.52 -56.78
N THR A 208 -2.72 -27.84 -56.51
CA THR A 208 -3.59 -28.81 -57.20
C THR A 208 -5.08 -28.50 -56.96
N LYS A 209 -5.46 -28.18 -55.71
CA LYS A 209 -6.85 -27.82 -55.32
C LYS A 209 -7.32 -26.54 -56.00
N LEU A 210 -6.44 -25.56 -56.18
CA LEU A 210 -6.73 -24.28 -56.82
C LEU A 210 -6.58 -24.30 -58.35
N HIS A 211 -6.24 -25.45 -58.96
CA HIS A 211 -5.92 -25.60 -60.39
C HIS A 211 -4.78 -24.68 -60.87
N LEU A 212 -3.86 -24.32 -59.98
CA LEU A 212 -2.67 -23.54 -60.27
C LEU A 212 -1.50 -24.51 -60.49
N TYR A 213 -0.89 -24.52 -61.68
CA TYR A 213 0.25 -25.37 -61.97
C TYR A 213 1.56 -24.58 -61.77
N LEU A 214 2.20 -24.79 -60.62
CA LEU A 214 3.56 -24.30 -60.36
C LEU A 214 4.59 -25.32 -60.87
N GLU A 215 5.66 -24.82 -61.49
CA GLU A 215 6.79 -25.67 -61.89
C GLU A 215 7.48 -26.29 -60.66
N ASN A 216 7.74 -27.61 -60.65
CA ASN A 216 8.40 -28.27 -59.51
C ASN A 216 9.76 -27.64 -59.17
N ALA A 217 10.50 -27.13 -60.16
CA ALA A 217 11.75 -26.42 -59.94
C ALA A 217 11.55 -25.09 -59.19
N LEU A 218 10.42 -24.41 -59.40
CA LEU A 218 10.04 -23.21 -58.65
C LEU A 218 9.66 -23.57 -57.22
N ILE A 219 8.87 -24.63 -57.00
CA ILE A 219 8.47 -25.06 -55.64
C ILE A 219 9.72 -25.41 -54.81
N ASN A 220 10.65 -26.19 -55.38
CA ASN A 220 11.90 -26.54 -54.71
C ASN A 220 12.76 -25.31 -54.36
N GLN A 221 12.88 -24.35 -55.29
CA GLN A 221 13.62 -23.12 -55.03
C GLN A 221 12.93 -22.26 -53.95
N LEU A 222 11.60 -22.17 -53.99
CA LEU A 222 10.81 -21.40 -53.03
C LEU A 222 10.93 -21.96 -51.61
N VAL A 223 10.82 -23.28 -51.47
CA VAL A 223 10.98 -23.97 -50.18
C VAL A 223 12.40 -23.78 -49.64
N ASN A 224 13.42 -23.85 -50.48
CA ASN A 224 14.82 -23.59 -50.08
C ASN A 224 15.04 -22.14 -49.64
N ASP A 225 14.51 -21.16 -50.38
CA ASP A 225 14.64 -19.75 -50.05
C ASP A 225 13.92 -19.40 -48.74
N LEU A 226 12.74 -20.00 -48.51
CA LEU A 226 11.97 -19.82 -47.27
C LEU A 226 12.64 -20.49 -46.08
N ALA A 227 13.20 -21.69 -46.26
CA ALA A 227 13.84 -22.48 -45.21
C ALA A 227 15.10 -21.81 -44.63
N GLY A 228 15.82 -21.02 -45.43
CA GLY A 228 17.04 -20.31 -45.01
C GLY A 228 18.10 -21.27 -44.44
N GLU A 229 18.89 -20.79 -43.48
CA GLU A 229 19.97 -21.58 -42.84
C GLU A 229 19.46 -22.66 -41.88
N LEU A 230 18.21 -22.55 -41.41
CA LEU A 230 17.64 -23.45 -40.40
C LEU A 230 16.98 -24.70 -41.02
N GLY A 231 16.79 -24.74 -42.33
CA GLY A 231 16.17 -25.89 -43.01
C GLY A 231 14.68 -26.06 -42.74
N GLU A 232 14.01 -25.05 -42.17
CA GLU A 232 12.61 -25.10 -41.76
C GLU A 232 11.81 -23.90 -42.28
N VAL A 233 10.58 -24.13 -42.73
CA VAL A 233 9.72 -23.09 -43.31
C VAL A 233 8.60 -22.71 -42.36
N ARG A 234 8.48 -21.40 -42.08
CA ARG A 234 7.38 -20.87 -41.28
C ARG A 234 6.08 -20.88 -42.11
N PRO A 235 4.99 -21.48 -41.61
CA PRO A 235 3.73 -21.57 -42.36
C PRO A 235 3.18 -20.22 -42.83
N ILE A 236 3.31 -19.17 -42.01
CA ILE A 236 2.83 -17.84 -42.38
C ILE A 236 3.63 -17.21 -43.53
N GLU A 237 4.95 -17.41 -43.55
CA GLU A 237 5.80 -16.87 -44.63
C GLU A 237 5.40 -17.52 -45.96
N LEU A 238 5.07 -18.81 -45.93
CA LEU A 238 4.57 -19.55 -47.08
C LEU A 238 3.19 -19.04 -47.54
N GLN A 239 2.30 -18.66 -46.62
CA GLN A 239 1.00 -18.07 -46.97
C GLN A 239 1.14 -16.74 -47.71
N ILE A 240 2.01 -15.85 -47.22
CA ILE A 240 2.20 -14.52 -47.82
C ILE A 240 2.92 -14.62 -49.16
N VAL A 241 3.98 -15.43 -49.23
CA VAL A 241 4.71 -15.64 -50.49
C VAL A 241 3.84 -16.35 -51.52
N GLY A 242 3.02 -17.31 -51.11
CA GLY A 242 2.04 -17.96 -51.98
C GLY A 242 1.03 -16.96 -52.56
N LEU A 243 0.51 -16.04 -51.74
CA LEU A 243 -0.40 -14.98 -52.19
C LEU A 243 0.26 -14.06 -53.21
N GLN A 244 1.52 -13.65 -52.96
CA GLN A 244 2.26 -12.77 -53.86
C GLN A 244 2.53 -13.42 -55.22
N LEU A 245 2.91 -14.70 -55.24
CA LEU A 245 3.10 -15.45 -56.48
C LEU A 245 1.81 -15.52 -57.30
N GLN A 246 0.65 -15.64 -56.63
CA GLN A 246 -0.65 -15.66 -57.27
C GLN A 246 -1.03 -14.28 -57.86
N GLU A 247 -0.84 -13.19 -57.11
CA GLU A 247 -1.14 -11.84 -57.58
C GLU A 247 -0.26 -11.44 -58.79
N GLU A 248 1.04 -11.74 -58.72
CA GLU A 248 1.99 -11.43 -59.79
C GLU A 248 1.99 -12.47 -60.92
N LYS A 249 1.18 -13.54 -60.81
CA LYS A 249 1.05 -14.63 -61.79
C LYS A 249 2.39 -15.30 -62.14
N ILE A 250 3.21 -15.55 -61.12
CA ILE A 250 4.52 -16.18 -61.25
C ILE A 250 4.35 -17.69 -61.12
N TYR A 251 4.61 -18.42 -62.21
CA TYR A 251 4.39 -19.88 -62.24
C TYR A 251 5.66 -20.68 -62.57
N LYS A 252 6.71 -20.01 -63.05
CA LYS A 252 7.97 -20.64 -63.50
C LYS A 252 9.19 -20.12 -62.75
N LEU A 253 10.23 -20.94 -62.65
CA LEU A 253 11.48 -20.56 -61.98
C LEU A 253 12.17 -19.35 -62.63
N VAL A 254 12.09 -19.25 -63.96
CA VAL A 254 12.71 -18.16 -64.74
C VAL A 254 12.08 -16.80 -64.40
N GLU A 255 10.80 -16.78 -64.05
CA GLU A 255 10.07 -15.56 -63.66
C GLU A 255 10.46 -15.12 -62.24
N TYR A 256 10.70 -16.08 -61.35
CA TYR A 256 11.07 -15.85 -59.95
C TYR A 256 12.53 -15.37 -59.77
N GLN A 257 13.48 -15.87 -60.55
CA GLN A 257 14.92 -15.59 -60.38
C GLN A 257 15.29 -14.09 -60.45
N ALA A 258 14.59 -13.28 -61.25
CA ALA A 258 14.86 -11.85 -61.38
C ALA A 258 14.34 -11.01 -60.19
N ILE A 259 13.39 -11.55 -59.42
CA ILE A 259 12.73 -10.85 -58.31
C ILE A 259 13.59 -10.89 -57.05
N GLY A 260 14.29 -12.01 -56.83
CA GLY A 260 15.30 -12.18 -55.78
C GLY A 260 14.78 -12.80 -54.48
N SER A 261 15.59 -12.72 -53.42
CA SER A 261 15.39 -13.39 -52.13
C SER A 261 14.06 -13.06 -51.44
N LYS A 262 13.66 -13.89 -50.45
CA LYS A 262 12.43 -13.74 -49.65
C LYS A 262 12.16 -12.33 -49.13
N GLN A 263 13.22 -11.59 -48.78
CA GLN A 263 13.12 -10.23 -48.23
C GLN A 263 12.60 -9.22 -49.27
N LYS A 264 12.99 -9.37 -50.54
CA LYS A 264 12.52 -8.49 -51.63
C LYS A 264 11.05 -8.73 -51.97
N LEU A 265 10.59 -9.98 -51.90
CA LEU A 265 9.17 -10.31 -52.09
C LEU A 265 8.31 -9.68 -50.99
N LEU A 266 8.78 -9.73 -49.75
CA LEU A 266 8.08 -9.13 -48.61
C LEU A 266 8.08 -7.60 -48.65
N GLU A 267 9.20 -6.97 -49.04
CA GLU A 267 9.30 -5.53 -49.27
C GLU A 267 8.35 -5.07 -50.39
N ARG A 268 8.22 -5.86 -51.46
CA ARG A 268 7.28 -5.58 -52.55
C ARG A 268 5.82 -5.73 -52.13
N PHE A 269 5.49 -6.74 -51.34
CA PHE A 269 4.16 -6.89 -50.75
C PHE A 269 3.80 -5.66 -49.89
N LEU A 270 4.71 -5.25 -48.99
CA LEU A 270 4.53 -4.03 -48.18
C LEU A 270 4.36 -2.78 -49.07
N ALA A 271 5.19 -2.62 -50.10
CA ALA A 271 5.09 -1.50 -51.03
C ALA A 271 3.80 -1.52 -51.85
N GLY A 272 3.30 -2.71 -52.23
CA GLY A 272 2.02 -2.91 -52.92
C GLY A 272 0.85 -2.44 -52.07
N VAL A 273 0.77 -2.89 -50.82
CA VAL A 273 -0.33 -2.50 -49.91
C VAL A 273 -0.31 -1.01 -49.57
N VAL A 274 0.88 -0.43 -49.39
CA VAL A 274 1.01 1.03 -49.20
C VAL A 274 0.58 1.78 -50.47
N LYS A 275 0.87 1.26 -51.66
CA LYS A 275 0.43 1.84 -52.93
C LYS A 275 -1.09 1.75 -53.12
N ASP A 276 -1.72 0.67 -52.65
CA ASP A 276 -3.18 0.48 -52.69
C ASP A 276 -3.93 1.50 -51.81
N CYS A 277 -3.25 2.09 -50.81
CA CYS A 277 -3.78 3.22 -50.03
C CYS A 277 -3.94 4.51 -50.87
N GLY A 278 -3.36 4.56 -52.07
CA GLY A 278 -3.42 5.67 -53.00
C GLY A 278 -2.26 6.66 -52.88
N TYR A 279 -1.92 7.33 -53.98
CA TYR A 279 -0.76 8.22 -54.10
C TYR A 279 -0.70 9.33 -53.02
N TRP A 280 -1.86 9.85 -52.62
CA TRP A 280 -1.96 10.93 -51.62
C TRP A 280 -1.87 10.45 -50.17
N ASN A 281 -1.99 9.13 -49.92
CA ASN A 281 -1.94 8.54 -48.57
C ASN A 281 -0.70 7.65 -48.37
N GLU A 282 0.18 7.54 -49.38
CA GLU A 282 1.34 6.64 -49.36
C GLU A 282 2.30 6.97 -48.21
N ARG A 283 2.44 8.26 -47.89
CA ARG A 283 3.30 8.74 -46.81
C ARG A 283 2.71 8.40 -45.45
N GLU A 284 1.43 8.69 -45.25
CA GLU A 284 0.68 8.46 -44.02
C GLU A 284 0.59 6.95 -43.73
N ALA A 285 0.35 6.14 -44.76
CA ALA A 285 0.34 4.68 -44.66
C ALA A 285 1.68 4.12 -44.14
N ARG A 286 2.82 4.63 -44.63
CA ARG A 286 4.15 4.24 -44.11
C ARG A 286 4.36 4.66 -42.66
N LEU A 287 3.88 5.84 -42.26
CA LEU A 287 3.98 6.32 -40.88
C LEU A 287 3.07 5.53 -39.92
N VAL A 288 1.87 5.15 -40.36
CA VAL A 288 0.98 4.26 -39.59
C VAL A 288 1.64 2.92 -39.34
N LEU A 289 2.26 2.31 -40.37
CA LEU A 289 3.02 1.06 -40.22
C LEU A 289 4.19 1.24 -39.24
N TYR A 290 4.90 2.38 -39.28
CA TYR A 290 5.98 2.67 -38.34
C TYR A 290 5.47 2.80 -36.89
N LEU A 291 4.33 3.46 -36.65
CA LEU A 291 3.74 3.60 -35.32
C LEU A 291 3.23 2.29 -34.73
N LEU A 292 2.91 1.32 -35.58
CA LEU A 292 2.60 -0.06 -35.18
C LEU A 292 3.85 -0.91 -34.90
N THR A 293 5.05 -0.30 -34.88
CA THR A 293 6.32 -0.93 -34.51
C THR A 293 7.04 -0.18 -33.38
N ASP A 294 7.84 -0.87 -32.57
CA ASP A 294 8.65 -0.26 -31.49
C ASP A 294 10.17 -0.47 -31.62
N GLU A 295 10.95 0.26 -30.80
CA GLU A 295 12.42 0.20 -30.78
C GLU A 295 12.99 -1.14 -30.32
N ASN A 296 12.17 -1.98 -29.70
CA ASN A 296 12.52 -3.32 -29.24
C ASN A 296 12.14 -4.41 -30.26
N ASN A 297 11.84 -4.03 -31.51
CA ASN A 297 11.33 -4.93 -32.57
C ASN A 297 10.03 -5.66 -32.20
N THR A 298 9.18 -5.02 -31.41
CA THR A 298 7.85 -5.52 -31.06
C THR A 298 6.76 -4.80 -31.86
N ARG A 299 5.56 -5.38 -31.78
CA ARG A 299 4.33 -4.92 -32.45
C ARG A 299 3.33 -4.42 -31.41
N PRO A 300 3.39 -3.14 -31.01
CA PRO A 300 2.46 -2.58 -30.04
C PRO A 300 1.00 -2.61 -30.54
N LEU A 301 0.07 -2.84 -29.62
CA LEU A 301 -1.36 -2.66 -29.84
C LEU A 301 -1.69 -1.17 -29.74
N LYS A 302 -2.38 -0.60 -30.74
CA LYS A 302 -2.69 0.83 -30.80
C LYS A 302 -4.14 1.11 -31.15
N SER A 303 -4.76 2.08 -30.47
CA SER A 303 -6.10 2.54 -30.84
C SER A 303 -6.05 3.53 -32.02
N ARG A 304 -7.18 3.72 -32.70
CA ARG A 304 -7.32 4.77 -33.74
C ARG A 304 -6.93 6.16 -33.23
N ALA A 305 -7.28 6.48 -31.98
CA ALA A 305 -6.96 7.76 -31.36
C ALA A 305 -5.45 7.91 -31.10
N GLU A 306 -4.78 6.83 -30.66
CA GLU A 306 -3.34 6.81 -30.44
C GLU A 306 -2.53 6.88 -31.73
N LEU A 307 -2.99 6.23 -32.80
CA LEU A 307 -2.39 6.35 -34.13
C LEU A 307 -2.55 7.77 -34.66
N GLY A 308 -3.73 8.38 -34.47
CA GLY A 308 -3.97 9.78 -34.81
C GLY A 308 -3.06 10.74 -34.04
N SER A 309 -2.91 10.56 -32.72
CA SER A 309 -1.99 11.39 -31.93
C SER A 309 -0.53 11.15 -32.29
N GLY A 310 -0.13 9.90 -32.57
CA GLY A 310 1.24 9.59 -32.99
C GLY A 310 1.61 10.21 -34.34
N LEU A 311 0.66 10.28 -35.27
CA LEU A 311 0.83 10.97 -36.55
C LEU A 311 0.93 12.49 -36.36
N PHE A 312 0.14 13.04 -35.42
CA PHE A 312 0.23 14.45 -35.04
C PHE A 312 1.59 14.81 -34.43
N ASP A 313 2.12 13.96 -33.55
CA ASP A 313 3.46 14.13 -32.96
C ASP A 313 4.57 14.05 -34.01
N LEU A 314 4.35 13.30 -35.10
CA LEU A 314 5.25 13.21 -36.27
C LEU A 314 5.02 14.32 -37.31
N GLY A 315 4.20 15.35 -36.99
CA GLY A 315 4.03 16.55 -37.81
C GLY A 315 2.98 16.44 -38.92
N VAL A 316 2.16 15.40 -38.93
CA VAL A 316 1.04 15.22 -39.88
C VAL A 316 -0.25 15.76 -39.25
N GLY A 317 -0.99 16.62 -39.96
CA GLY A 317 -2.24 17.24 -39.48
C GLY A 317 -3.42 16.25 -39.33
N GLU A 318 -4.64 16.76 -39.11
CA GLU A 318 -5.86 15.92 -39.09
C GLU A 318 -5.99 15.12 -40.39
N ILE A 319 -5.99 13.79 -40.27
CA ILE A 319 -6.04 12.86 -41.41
C ILE A 319 -7.50 12.45 -41.63
N GLU A 320 -8.12 12.98 -42.68
CA GLU A 320 -9.48 12.59 -43.09
C GLU A 320 -9.55 11.13 -43.58
N ASN A 321 -8.44 10.57 -44.06
CA ASN A 321 -8.37 9.24 -44.69
C ASN A 321 -7.77 8.12 -43.81
N LEU A 322 -7.54 8.35 -42.50
CA LEU A 322 -6.88 7.35 -41.65
C LEU A 322 -7.69 6.05 -41.57
N ASP A 323 -9.02 6.16 -41.51
CA ASP A 323 -9.91 5.01 -41.41
C ASP A 323 -9.87 4.15 -42.70
N LEU A 324 -9.68 4.77 -43.87
CA LEU A 324 -9.46 4.07 -45.16
C LEU A 324 -8.13 3.31 -45.19
N ILE A 325 -7.04 3.92 -44.70
CA ILE A 325 -5.72 3.27 -44.63
C ILE A 325 -5.80 2.03 -43.72
N LEU A 326 -6.43 2.17 -42.56
CA LEU A 326 -6.60 1.07 -41.61
C LEU A 326 -7.48 -0.05 -42.18
N GLU A 327 -8.54 0.29 -42.91
CA GLU A 327 -9.39 -0.70 -43.60
C GLU A 327 -8.60 -1.50 -44.64
N ILE A 328 -7.76 -0.83 -45.45
CA ILE A 328 -6.91 -1.49 -46.45
C ILE A 328 -5.86 -2.39 -45.78
N PHE A 329 -5.26 -1.95 -44.68
CA PHE A 329 -4.30 -2.76 -43.91
C PHE A 329 -4.94 -4.00 -43.24
N VAL A 330 -6.20 -3.89 -42.82
CA VAL A 330 -6.95 -5.02 -42.27
C VAL A 330 -7.34 -6.00 -43.37
N ASN A 331 -7.86 -5.50 -44.49
CA ASN A 331 -8.29 -6.33 -45.63
C ASN A 331 -7.11 -7.03 -46.33
N SER A 332 -5.92 -6.43 -46.34
CA SER A 332 -4.69 -7.04 -46.85
C SER A 332 -4.07 -8.08 -45.90
N GLY A 333 -4.58 -8.22 -44.67
CA GLY A 333 -4.05 -9.16 -43.68
C GLY A 333 -2.70 -8.74 -43.10
N LEU A 334 -2.33 -7.46 -43.21
CA LEU A 334 -1.12 -6.89 -42.59
C LEU A 334 -1.34 -6.47 -41.13
N VAL A 335 -2.56 -6.01 -40.83
CA VAL A 335 -2.95 -5.50 -39.52
C VAL A 335 -4.20 -6.24 -39.05
N LEU A 336 -4.19 -6.70 -37.80
CA LEU A 336 -5.38 -7.26 -37.15
C LEU A 336 -6.18 -6.13 -36.51
N LEU A 337 -7.47 -6.09 -36.85
CA LEU A 337 -8.46 -5.32 -36.12
C LEU A 337 -8.99 -6.18 -34.96
N LEU A 338 -8.85 -5.68 -33.74
CA LEU A 338 -9.39 -6.28 -32.52
C LEU A 338 -10.59 -5.41 -32.07
N PRO A 339 -11.84 -5.82 -32.38
CA PRO A 339 -13.01 -4.96 -32.21
C PRO A 339 -13.56 -4.85 -30.78
N GLU A 340 -12.93 -5.45 -29.78
CA GLU A 340 -13.61 -5.80 -28.51
C GLU A 340 -13.16 -4.99 -27.27
N PHE A 341 -12.50 -3.84 -27.48
CA PHE A 341 -12.52 -2.77 -26.49
C PHE A 341 -13.67 -1.82 -26.80
N SER A 342 -14.03 -0.90 -25.90
CA SER A 342 -15.00 0.17 -26.23
C SER A 342 -14.60 1.03 -27.44
N THR A 343 -13.38 0.83 -27.97
CA THR A 343 -12.81 1.42 -29.18
C THR A 343 -12.02 0.39 -30.02
N ALA A 344 -12.00 0.52 -31.35
CA ALA A 344 -11.23 -0.35 -32.25
C ALA A 344 -9.71 -0.23 -32.07
N HIS A 345 -9.02 -1.37 -31.88
CA HIS A 345 -7.56 -1.43 -31.75
C HIS A 345 -6.92 -2.22 -32.90
N TYR A 346 -5.70 -1.84 -33.26
CA TYR A 346 -4.95 -2.32 -34.42
C TYR A 346 -3.56 -2.81 -34.00
N GLN A 347 -3.13 -3.94 -34.56
CA GLN A 347 -1.80 -4.51 -34.32
C GLN A 347 -1.24 -5.16 -35.59
N LEU A 348 0.07 -5.07 -35.81
CA LEU A 348 0.73 -5.83 -36.88
C LEU A 348 0.57 -7.33 -36.68
N VAL A 349 0.42 -8.05 -37.79
CA VAL A 349 0.14 -9.49 -37.77
C VAL A 349 1.33 -10.32 -37.30
N HIS A 350 2.58 -9.91 -37.59
CA HIS A 350 3.78 -10.62 -37.11
C HIS A 350 5.03 -9.75 -36.88
N ASP A 351 5.87 -10.24 -35.97
CA ASP A 351 7.09 -9.58 -35.48
C ASP A 351 8.19 -9.47 -36.57
N TYR A 352 8.26 -10.41 -37.53
CA TYR A 352 9.30 -10.38 -38.59
C TYR A 352 9.12 -9.24 -39.61
N LEU A 353 7.94 -8.60 -39.64
CA LEU A 353 7.69 -7.39 -40.44
C LEU A 353 8.30 -6.15 -39.80
N VAL A 354 8.52 -6.17 -38.47
CA VAL A 354 8.96 -5.00 -37.70
C VAL A 354 10.33 -4.48 -38.16
N PRO A 355 11.39 -5.30 -38.30
CA PRO A 355 12.70 -4.82 -38.74
C PRO A 355 12.65 -4.22 -40.14
N ILE A 356 11.85 -4.81 -41.04
CA ILE A 356 11.72 -4.39 -42.44
C ILE A 356 11.04 -3.03 -42.52
N ILE A 357 9.91 -2.85 -41.82
CA ILE A 357 9.18 -1.57 -41.75
C ILE A 357 10.05 -0.47 -41.13
N ARG A 358 10.79 -0.80 -40.07
CA ARG A 358 11.67 0.17 -39.40
C ARG A 358 12.87 0.57 -40.25
N GLN A 359 13.46 -0.37 -40.99
CA GLN A 359 14.55 -0.09 -41.90
C GLN A 359 14.08 0.76 -43.09
N SER A 360 12.91 0.47 -43.67
CA SER A 360 12.38 1.20 -44.83
C SER A 360 11.87 2.60 -44.48
N THR A 361 11.22 2.76 -43.32
CA THR A 361 10.55 4.01 -42.93
C THR A 361 11.40 4.89 -42.00
N GLY A 362 12.26 4.29 -41.16
CA GLY A 362 13.10 5.01 -40.21
C GLY A 362 14.13 5.93 -40.88
N ALA A 363 14.70 5.51 -42.02
CA ALA A 363 15.63 6.35 -42.78
C ALA A 363 14.97 7.65 -43.29
N LEU A 364 13.69 7.57 -43.66
CA LEU A 364 12.89 8.69 -44.18
C LEU A 364 12.57 9.72 -43.07
N ILE A 365 12.25 9.23 -41.86
CA ILE A 365 11.97 10.07 -40.68
C ILE A 365 13.24 10.79 -40.19
N ILE A 366 14.40 10.11 -40.18
CA ILE A 366 15.68 10.71 -39.75
C ILE A 366 16.05 11.88 -40.65
N THR A 367 15.91 11.72 -41.97
CA THR A 367 16.20 12.80 -42.93
C THR A 367 15.26 13.99 -42.77
N GLU A 368 14.00 13.77 -42.42
CA GLU A 368 13.02 14.84 -42.22
C GLU A 368 13.24 15.58 -40.88
N LEU A 369 13.59 14.87 -39.81
CA LEU A 369 13.92 15.46 -38.51
C LEU A 369 15.17 16.34 -38.57
N GLU A 370 16.14 15.98 -39.42
CA GLU A 370 17.34 16.77 -39.68
C GLU A 370 17.03 18.06 -40.46
N GLN A 371 16.15 17.98 -41.46
CA GLN A 371 15.68 19.14 -42.22
C GLN A 371 14.89 20.13 -41.34
N GLU A 372 14.04 19.63 -40.45
CA GLU A 372 13.27 20.49 -39.54
C GLU A 372 14.18 21.18 -38.49
N ARG A 373 15.20 20.48 -37.99
CA ARG A 373 16.20 21.07 -37.08
C ARG A 373 17.02 22.18 -37.74
N LEU A 374 17.34 22.04 -39.03
CA LEU A 374 17.99 23.09 -39.81
C LEU A 374 17.04 24.28 -40.04
N ALA A 375 15.78 24.02 -40.41
CA ALA A 375 14.77 25.05 -40.61
C ALA A 375 14.47 25.85 -39.33
N ARG A 376 14.40 25.19 -38.15
CA ARG A 376 14.21 25.87 -36.86
C ARG A 376 15.38 26.77 -36.48
N LYS A 377 16.62 26.35 -36.76
CA LYS A 377 17.82 27.18 -36.54
C LYS A 377 17.84 28.42 -37.45
N GLU A 378 17.34 28.30 -38.67
CA GLU A 378 17.20 29.43 -39.59
C GLU A 378 16.02 30.36 -39.21
N ALA A 379 14.92 29.80 -38.72
CA ALA A 379 13.77 30.54 -38.22
C ALA A 379 14.07 31.32 -36.92
N GLU A 380 14.86 30.77 -36.00
CA GLU A 380 15.31 31.49 -34.81
C GLU A 380 16.23 32.67 -35.16
N ARG A 381 17.12 32.49 -36.15
CA ARG A 381 17.99 33.57 -36.66
C ARG A 381 17.22 34.69 -37.36
N SER A 382 16.10 34.37 -38.02
CA SER A 382 15.24 35.39 -38.63
C SER A 382 14.33 36.09 -37.61
N LYS A 383 13.85 35.39 -36.57
CA LYS A 383 13.10 35.96 -35.45
C LYS A 383 13.87 37.05 -34.69
N LEU A 384 15.14 36.79 -34.38
CA LEU A 384 16.02 37.75 -33.69
C LEU A 384 16.22 39.06 -34.45
N ARG A 385 16.16 39.04 -35.80
CA ARG A 385 16.23 40.25 -36.65
C ARG A 385 14.88 40.96 -36.82
N LEU A 386 13.77 40.28 -36.55
CA LEU A 386 12.41 40.80 -36.70
C LEU A 386 11.90 41.48 -35.42
N GLU A 387 12.37 41.08 -34.24
CA GLU A 387 11.96 41.66 -32.96
C GLU A 387 12.36 43.14 -32.77
N GLU A 388 13.41 43.62 -33.44
CA GLU A 388 13.79 45.05 -33.43
C GLU A 388 12.91 45.93 -34.36
N ALA A 389 12.21 45.34 -35.33
CA ALA A 389 11.49 46.09 -36.37
C ALA A 389 9.95 46.05 -36.22
N PHE A 390 9.40 45.32 -35.24
CA PHE A 390 7.97 44.99 -35.17
C PHE A 390 7.17 45.77 -34.11
N PHE A 391 7.66 46.94 -33.66
CA PHE A 391 6.90 47.89 -32.82
C PHE A 391 6.09 48.92 -33.64
N LYS A 392 5.70 48.60 -34.88
CA LYS A 392 4.86 49.48 -35.71
C LYS A 392 3.85 48.70 -36.54
N SER A 393 2.59 48.88 -36.16
CA SER A 393 1.36 48.57 -36.91
C SER A 393 0.91 47.11 -36.95
N ARG A 394 0.00 46.79 -36.03
CA ARG A 394 -1.13 45.88 -36.23
C ARG A 394 -2.18 46.62 -37.10
N PHE A 395 -3.12 46.06 -37.85
CA PHE A 395 -3.76 44.74 -38.00
C PHE A 395 -4.62 44.81 -39.29
N ARG A 396 -5.01 43.67 -39.89
CA ARG A 396 -6.29 43.36 -40.60
C ARG A 396 -6.04 42.27 -41.66
N ALA A 397 -6.85 41.25 -41.93
CA ALA A 397 -7.93 40.51 -41.28
C ALA A 397 -8.30 39.39 -42.29
N SER A 398 -8.48 38.14 -41.85
CA SER A 398 -9.34 37.17 -42.56
C SER A 398 -9.94 36.26 -41.50
N ILE A 399 -11.23 36.48 -41.25
CA ILE A 399 -11.86 36.39 -39.93
C ILE A 399 -12.64 35.07 -39.71
N VAL A 400 -12.85 34.23 -40.72
CA VAL A 400 -13.83 33.14 -40.57
C VAL A 400 -13.22 31.76 -40.26
N LYS A 401 -12.14 31.32 -40.92
CA LYS A 401 -11.46 30.03 -40.58
C LYS A 401 -10.67 30.07 -39.27
N LYS A 402 -10.18 31.25 -38.89
CA LYS A 402 -9.46 31.45 -37.62
C LYS A 402 -10.37 31.41 -36.41
N MET A 403 -11.67 31.61 -36.55
CA MET A 403 -12.60 31.63 -35.41
C MET A 403 -12.88 30.22 -34.89
N ILE A 404 -12.98 29.21 -35.77
CA ILE A 404 -13.25 27.82 -35.37
C ILE A 404 -11.99 27.20 -34.75
N ILE A 405 -10.82 27.37 -35.37
CA ILE A 405 -9.54 26.92 -34.82
C ILE A 405 -9.22 27.65 -33.50
N MET A 406 -9.53 28.95 -33.39
CA MET A 406 -9.33 29.70 -32.15
C MET A 406 -10.32 29.28 -31.06
N VAL A 407 -11.57 28.95 -31.38
CA VAL A 407 -12.52 28.41 -30.40
C VAL A 407 -12.09 27.03 -29.93
N VAL A 408 -11.61 26.15 -30.83
CA VAL A 408 -11.04 24.85 -30.45
C VAL A 408 -9.76 25.03 -29.64
N LEU A 409 -8.85 25.94 -30.01
CA LEU A 409 -7.63 26.22 -29.27
C LEU A 409 -7.92 26.89 -27.92
N ILE A 410 -8.92 27.76 -27.81
CA ILE A 410 -9.42 28.36 -26.56
C ILE A 410 -10.10 27.30 -25.69
N LEU A 411 -10.84 26.35 -26.30
CA LEU A 411 -11.40 25.20 -25.60
C LEU A 411 -10.31 24.27 -25.11
N LEU A 412 -9.29 23.95 -25.91
CA LEU A 412 -8.18 23.05 -25.56
C LEU A 412 -7.23 23.70 -24.54
N THR A 413 -6.86 24.96 -24.74
CA THR A 413 -6.10 25.74 -23.74
C THR A 413 -6.94 25.97 -22.51
N GLY A 414 -8.26 26.18 -22.64
CA GLY A 414 -9.20 26.23 -21.54
C GLY A 414 -9.32 24.91 -20.79
N LEU A 415 -9.23 23.77 -21.47
CA LEU A 415 -9.29 22.42 -20.88
C LEU A 415 -7.95 22.06 -20.20
N LEU A 416 -6.82 22.41 -20.81
CA LEU A 416 -5.49 22.28 -20.21
C LEU A 416 -5.31 23.25 -19.03
N PHE A 417 -5.82 24.48 -19.14
CA PHE A 417 -5.85 25.45 -18.06
C PHE A 417 -6.78 24.99 -16.94
N ALA A 418 -7.98 24.49 -17.25
CA ALA A 418 -8.89 23.90 -16.27
C ALA A 418 -8.26 22.66 -15.60
N ARG A 419 -7.50 21.85 -16.34
CA ARG A 419 -6.72 20.72 -15.81
C ARG A 419 -5.62 21.22 -14.87
N GLN A 420 -4.82 22.20 -15.27
CA GLN A 420 -3.78 22.77 -14.43
C GLN A 420 -4.36 23.43 -13.18
N VAL A 421 -5.47 24.17 -13.30
CA VAL A 421 -6.18 24.78 -12.17
C VAL A 421 -6.72 23.71 -11.22
N LYS A 422 -7.29 22.61 -11.73
CA LYS A 422 -7.71 21.47 -10.89
C LYS A 422 -6.53 20.85 -10.15
N ILE A 423 -5.40 20.60 -10.83
CA ILE A 423 -4.18 20.03 -10.22
C ILE A 423 -3.59 20.97 -9.16
N LEU A 424 -3.47 22.27 -9.47
CA LEU A 424 -3.01 23.29 -8.53
C LEU A 424 -3.93 23.41 -7.32
N LYS A 425 -5.25 23.33 -7.53
CA LYS A 425 -6.24 23.35 -6.45
C LYS A 425 -6.13 22.11 -5.57
N THR A 426 -5.98 20.91 -6.15
CA THR A 426 -5.78 19.68 -5.36
C THR A 426 -4.51 19.75 -4.51
N LEU A 427 -3.42 20.27 -5.09
CA LEU A 427 -2.16 20.43 -4.39
C LEU A 427 -2.27 21.46 -3.27
N ALA A 428 -2.91 22.59 -3.53
CA ALA A 428 -3.14 23.63 -2.54
C ALA A 428 -4.01 23.12 -1.38
N LEU A 429 -5.03 22.30 -1.65
CA LEU A 429 -5.85 21.66 -0.62
C LEU A 429 -5.04 20.67 0.22
N ALA A 430 -4.22 19.82 -0.41
CA ALA A 430 -3.34 18.89 0.29
C ALA A 430 -2.32 19.62 1.17
N GLN A 431 -1.67 20.67 0.66
CA GLN A 431 -0.73 21.49 1.42
C GLN A 431 -1.42 22.28 2.55
N SER A 432 -2.63 22.77 2.32
CA SER A 432 -3.41 23.46 3.35
C SER A 432 -3.83 22.49 4.46
N SER A 433 -4.20 21.25 4.09
CA SER A 433 -4.44 20.17 5.05
C SER A 433 -3.18 19.91 5.88
N GLU A 434 -2.01 19.73 5.26
CA GLU A 434 -0.74 19.51 5.97
C GLU A 434 -0.36 20.68 6.89
N ALA A 435 -0.53 21.92 6.43
CA ALA A 435 -0.26 23.12 7.22
C ALA A 435 -1.21 23.24 8.42
N LEU A 436 -2.51 22.98 8.23
CA LEU A 436 -3.47 22.97 9.32
C LEU A 436 -3.22 21.82 10.29
N PHE A 437 -2.88 20.63 9.78
CA PHE A 437 -2.52 19.49 10.60
C PHE A 437 -1.33 19.82 11.51
N ASN A 438 -0.26 20.40 10.96
CA ASN A 438 0.90 20.79 11.76
C ASN A 438 0.60 21.86 12.82
N ARG A 439 -0.42 22.70 12.58
CA ARG A 439 -0.85 23.73 13.53
C ARG A 439 -1.82 23.20 14.59
N ASN A 440 -2.76 22.34 14.20
CA ASN A 440 -3.78 21.76 15.07
C ASN A 440 -4.20 20.36 14.59
N ARG A 441 -3.42 19.35 14.99
CA ARG A 441 -3.58 17.95 14.57
C ARG A 441 -4.93 17.35 14.93
N GLU A 442 -5.48 17.80 16.06
CA GLU A 442 -6.66 17.20 16.67
C GLU A 442 -7.98 17.70 16.05
N SER A 443 -7.96 18.80 15.28
CA SER A 443 -9.15 19.39 14.64
C SER A 443 -9.64 18.56 13.46
N LEU A 444 -10.93 18.61 13.16
CA LEU A 444 -11.52 17.95 11.99
C LEU A 444 -11.13 18.61 10.64
N ASP A 445 -10.72 19.89 10.66
CA ASP A 445 -10.49 20.70 9.45
C ASP A 445 -9.43 20.12 8.46
N PRO A 446 -8.27 19.60 8.91
CA PRO A 446 -7.27 18.99 8.03
C PRO A 446 -7.84 17.79 7.26
N LEU A 447 -8.69 16.97 7.91
CA LEU A 447 -9.31 15.80 7.30
C LEU A 447 -10.30 16.21 6.20
N ILE A 448 -11.13 17.23 6.46
CA ILE A 448 -12.07 17.74 5.46
C ILE A 448 -11.33 18.27 4.22
N LEU A 449 -10.23 19.02 4.41
CA LEU A 449 -9.41 19.50 3.29
C LEU A 449 -8.73 18.35 2.53
N ALA A 450 -8.27 17.33 3.24
CA ALA A 450 -7.63 16.18 2.62
C ALA A 450 -8.62 15.31 1.83
N LEU A 451 -9.83 15.11 2.35
CA LEU A 451 -10.94 14.44 1.66
C LEU A 451 -11.28 15.18 0.36
N LYS A 452 -11.43 16.51 0.41
CA LYS A 452 -11.65 17.34 -0.79
C LYS A 452 -10.52 17.20 -1.82
N ALA A 453 -9.28 17.10 -1.37
CA ALA A 453 -8.13 16.88 -2.26
C ALA A 453 -8.18 15.47 -2.87
N GLY A 454 -8.48 14.44 -2.07
CA GLY A 454 -8.57 13.05 -2.49
C GLY A 454 -9.73 12.77 -3.46
N THR A 455 -10.91 13.37 -3.25
CA THR A 455 -12.05 13.22 -4.17
C THR A 455 -11.81 13.91 -5.50
N GLN A 456 -11.22 15.10 -5.49
CA GLN A 456 -10.78 15.77 -6.72
C GLN A 456 -9.72 14.95 -7.46
N LEU A 457 -8.78 14.33 -6.73
CA LEU A 457 -7.78 13.42 -7.28
C LEU A 457 -8.42 12.17 -7.92
N LYS A 458 -9.44 11.56 -7.28
CA LYS A 458 -10.20 10.42 -7.82
C LYS A 458 -10.91 10.78 -9.13
N SER A 459 -11.48 11.99 -9.21
CA SER A 459 -12.16 12.47 -10.42
C SER A 459 -11.21 12.93 -11.55
N ALA A 460 -9.90 13.01 -11.29
CA ALA A 460 -8.95 13.61 -12.22
C ALA A 460 -8.29 12.55 -13.13
N ILE A 461 -8.38 12.78 -14.44
CA ILE A 461 -7.77 11.92 -15.46
C ILE A 461 -6.28 12.28 -15.61
N ALA A 462 -5.40 11.28 -15.52
CA ALA A 462 -3.95 11.38 -15.74
C ALA A 462 -3.25 12.45 -14.88
N VAL A 463 -3.19 12.24 -13.56
CA VAL A 463 -2.46 13.10 -12.60
C VAL A 463 -1.01 12.63 -12.43
N GLY A 464 -0.06 13.57 -12.29
CA GLY A 464 1.35 13.26 -12.07
C GLY A 464 1.59 12.50 -10.75
N THR A 465 2.61 11.63 -10.74
CA THR A 465 2.96 10.77 -9.59
C THR A 465 3.18 11.56 -8.31
N ASN A 466 3.92 12.66 -8.37
CA ASN A 466 4.20 13.50 -7.19
C ASN A 466 2.92 14.10 -6.55
N THR A 467 1.98 14.62 -7.35
CA THR A 467 0.72 15.17 -6.83
C THR A 467 -0.14 14.08 -6.20
N ARG A 468 -0.17 12.89 -6.80
CA ARG A 468 -0.88 11.73 -6.26
C ARG A 468 -0.29 11.31 -4.90
N THR A 469 1.04 11.16 -4.82
CA THR A 469 1.72 10.78 -3.58
C THR A 469 1.55 11.82 -2.48
N GLN A 470 1.66 13.12 -2.78
CA GLN A 470 1.46 14.18 -1.78
C GLN A 470 0.02 14.25 -1.27
N THR A 471 -0.95 14.09 -2.16
CA THR A 471 -2.38 14.10 -1.78
C THR A 471 -2.73 12.87 -0.94
N LEU A 472 -2.22 11.69 -1.30
CA LEU A 472 -2.38 10.47 -0.51
C LEU A 472 -1.75 10.60 0.88
N ALA A 473 -0.52 11.13 0.95
CA ALA A 473 0.16 11.36 2.21
C ALA A 473 -0.60 12.33 3.12
N ALA A 474 -1.14 13.42 2.56
CA ALA A 474 -1.96 14.37 3.33
C ALA A 474 -3.28 13.75 3.81
N LEU A 475 -3.95 12.95 2.96
CA LEU A 475 -5.17 12.23 3.31
C LEU A 475 -4.94 11.19 4.41
N GLN A 476 -3.89 10.40 4.29
CA GLN A 476 -3.44 9.48 5.33
C GLN A 476 -3.11 10.22 6.62
N GLN A 477 -2.25 11.23 6.56
CA GLN A 477 -1.86 11.99 7.75
C GLN A 477 -3.07 12.57 8.50
N ALA A 478 -4.04 13.13 7.77
CA ALA A 478 -5.24 13.69 8.37
C ALA A 478 -6.22 12.61 8.86
N LEU A 479 -6.44 11.52 8.11
CA LEU A 479 -7.37 10.46 8.50
C LEU A 479 -6.99 9.82 9.82
N TYR A 480 -5.70 9.58 10.02
CA TYR A 480 -5.24 8.82 11.19
C TYR A 480 -4.74 9.73 12.33
N GLY A 481 -4.44 11.00 12.06
CA GLY A 481 -4.00 11.92 13.12
C GLY A 481 -5.12 12.78 13.72
N VAL A 482 -6.26 12.92 13.06
CA VAL A 482 -7.39 13.71 13.58
C VAL A 482 -8.16 12.93 14.63
N ARG A 483 -8.39 13.55 15.80
CA ARG A 483 -9.13 12.94 16.92
C ARG A 483 -10.53 13.51 17.10
N GLU A 484 -10.80 14.75 16.67
CA GLU A 484 -12.15 15.28 16.63
C GLU A 484 -13.00 14.44 15.66
N ARG A 485 -14.08 13.85 16.17
CA ARG A 485 -15.11 13.16 15.39
C ARG A 485 -16.17 14.14 14.93
N ASN A 486 -16.61 14.96 15.86
CA ASN A 486 -17.69 15.88 15.59
C ASN A 486 -17.62 17.16 16.43
N ARG A 487 -18.32 18.18 15.95
CA ARG A 487 -18.45 19.49 16.57
C ARG A 487 -19.89 19.97 16.46
N LEU A 488 -20.59 19.90 17.59
CA LEU A 488 -21.94 20.42 17.74
C LEU A 488 -21.85 21.95 17.83
N GLU A 489 -22.38 22.64 16.83
CA GLU A 489 -22.40 24.11 16.74
C GLU A 489 -23.85 24.63 16.60
N GLY A 490 -24.06 25.94 16.79
CA GLY A 490 -25.40 26.55 16.74
C GLY A 490 -26.06 26.72 18.12
N TYR A 491 -25.25 26.90 19.17
CA TYR A 491 -25.71 27.33 20.47
C TYR A 491 -25.71 28.86 20.56
N ASP A 492 -26.80 29.44 21.07
CA ASP A 492 -26.91 30.89 21.28
C ASP A 492 -26.24 31.36 22.58
N SER A 493 -25.78 30.42 23.43
CA SER A 493 -25.12 30.69 24.70
C SER A 493 -24.19 29.53 25.13
N TRP A 494 -23.44 29.72 26.23
CA TRP A 494 -22.43 28.75 26.68
C TRP A 494 -23.05 27.43 27.11
N VAL A 495 -22.36 26.33 26.83
CA VAL A 495 -22.76 24.99 27.28
C VAL A 495 -22.14 24.74 28.65
N ASN A 496 -22.99 24.53 29.66
CA ASN A 496 -22.58 24.40 31.07
C ASN A 496 -22.33 22.94 31.47
N SER A 497 -23.09 22.01 30.88
CA SER A 497 -23.01 20.60 31.22
C SER A 497 -23.23 19.70 29.99
N VAL A 498 -22.56 18.55 29.95
CA VAL A 498 -22.71 17.53 28.91
C VAL A 498 -22.67 16.16 29.56
N THR A 499 -23.56 15.25 29.15
CA THR A 499 -23.59 13.87 29.65
C THR A 499 -24.10 12.93 28.58
N PHE A 500 -23.53 11.73 28.54
CA PHE A 500 -24.05 10.64 27.71
C PHE A 500 -25.12 9.86 28.45
N SER A 501 -26.08 9.37 27.69
CA SER A 501 -26.96 8.28 28.10
C SER A 501 -26.18 6.98 28.33
N PRO A 502 -26.70 6.04 29.13
CA PRO A 502 -26.06 4.77 29.47
C PRO A 502 -25.71 3.84 28.30
N ASP A 503 -26.46 3.93 27.20
CA ASP A 503 -26.25 3.19 25.94
C ASP A 503 -25.32 3.94 24.97
N GLY A 504 -25.10 5.24 25.20
CA GLY A 504 -24.24 6.09 24.39
C GLY A 504 -24.93 6.68 23.15
N GLU A 505 -26.22 6.38 22.93
CA GLU A 505 -26.94 6.82 21.74
C GLU A 505 -27.41 8.27 21.83
N ILE A 506 -27.64 8.74 23.05
CA ILE A 506 -28.15 10.09 23.34
C ILE A 506 -27.12 10.90 24.11
N LEU A 507 -26.85 12.12 23.64
CA LEU A 507 -26.05 13.13 24.34
C LEU A 507 -26.98 14.24 24.85
N ALA A 508 -26.92 14.57 26.13
CA ALA A 508 -27.66 15.68 26.71
C ALA A 508 -26.74 16.86 27.01
N THR A 509 -27.08 18.05 26.51
CA THR A 509 -26.30 19.28 26.69
C THR A 509 -27.14 20.35 27.35
N SER A 510 -26.66 20.92 28.46
CA SER A 510 -27.32 22.02 29.15
C SER A 510 -26.72 23.36 28.77
N ILE A 511 -27.57 24.34 28.51
CA ILE A 511 -27.16 25.63 27.96
C ILE A 511 -27.52 26.73 28.95
N ALA A 512 -26.72 27.79 28.97
CA ALA A 512 -26.96 28.97 29.80
C ALA A 512 -28.20 29.78 29.36
N ASP A 513 -28.86 29.44 28.26
CA ASP A 513 -30.10 30.07 27.79
C ASP A 513 -31.37 29.48 28.42
N SER A 514 -31.23 28.72 29.51
CA SER A 514 -32.27 27.96 30.24
C SER A 514 -32.79 26.70 29.54
N THR A 515 -32.20 26.30 28.42
CA THR A 515 -32.61 25.10 27.68
C THR A 515 -31.67 23.91 27.85
N VAL A 516 -32.21 22.72 27.59
CA VAL A 516 -31.42 21.49 27.43
C VAL A 516 -31.71 20.90 26.06
N LYS A 517 -30.67 20.60 25.29
CA LYS A 517 -30.79 19.92 24.00
C LYS A 517 -30.42 18.45 24.16
N LEU A 518 -31.24 17.56 23.59
CA LEU A 518 -30.94 16.14 23.45
C LEU A 518 -30.55 15.85 22.02
N TRP A 519 -29.43 15.17 21.85
CA TRP A 519 -28.84 14.80 20.56
C TRP A 519 -28.87 13.29 20.42
N ARG A 520 -29.17 12.77 19.22
CA ARG A 520 -29.03 11.35 18.86
C ARG A 520 -27.86 11.20 17.91
N GLY A 521 -27.01 10.21 18.18
CA GLY A 521 -25.75 10.04 17.45
C GLY A 521 -24.86 11.28 17.59
N ASP A 522 -23.98 11.49 16.61
CA ASP A 522 -22.94 12.51 16.71
C ASP A 522 -23.39 13.94 16.34
N ASP A 523 -24.65 14.19 15.92
CA ASP A 523 -25.09 15.53 15.46
C ASP A 523 -26.62 15.81 15.33
N GLU A 524 -27.53 14.85 15.50
CA GLU A 524 -28.96 15.07 15.25
C GLU A 524 -29.69 15.59 16.51
N ILE A 525 -30.32 16.76 16.45
CA ILE A 525 -31.14 17.28 17.57
C ILE A 525 -32.47 16.51 17.61
N LEU A 526 -32.68 15.72 18.67
CA LEU A 526 -33.95 15.04 18.91
C LEU A 526 -35.02 15.99 19.43
N THR A 527 -34.68 16.74 20.47
CA THR A 527 -35.63 17.61 21.17
C THR A 527 -34.90 18.69 21.96
N VAL A 528 -35.61 19.80 22.15
CA VAL A 528 -35.18 20.91 23.00
C VAL A 528 -36.16 20.98 24.16
N LEU A 529 -35.65 21.04 25.39
CA LEU A 529 -36.44 21.06 26.61
C LEU A 529 -36.54 22.49 27.16
N PRO A 530 -37.63 23.22 26.86
CA PRO A 530 -37.91 24.50 27.48
C PRO A 530 -38.62 24.27 28.82
N GLY A 531 -38.16 24.91 29.90
CA GLY A 531 -38.94 24.89 31.15
C GLY A 531 -38.24 25.36 32.41
N HIS A 532 -36.92 25.56 32.40
CA HIS A 532 -36.25 26.32 33.45
C HIS A 532 -36.38 27.82 33.19
N THR A 533 -36.36 28.63 34.25
CA THR A 533 -36.46 30.10 34.14
C THR A 533 -35.12 30.81 34.19
N ASP A 534 -34.06 30.06 34.46
CA ASP A 534 -32.68 30.54 34.56
C ASP A 534 -31.71 29.44 34.07
N THR A 535 -30.42 29.75 34.03
CA THR A 535 -29.34 28.91 33.49
C THR A 535 -29.38 27.47 34.03
N VAL A 536 -29.21 26.48 33.16
CA VAL A 536 -29.12 25.07 33.57
C VAL A 536 -27.65 24.72 33.80
N ASN A 537 -27.29 24.47 35.06
CA ASN A 537 -25.91 24.28 35.49
C ASN A 537 -25.43 22.84 35.36
N SER A 538 -26.32 21.85 35.52
CA SER A 538 -25.95 20.43 35.55
C SER A 538 -27.06 19.57 34.98
N VAL A 539 -26.65 18.54 34.21
CA VAL A 539 -27.54 17.51 33.68
C VAL A 539 -26.99 16.12 34.00
N SER A 540 -27.87 15.17 34.27
CA SER A 540 -27.51 13.77 34.53
C SER A 540 -28.61 12.84 34.02
N VAL A 541 -28.25 11.70 33.45
CA VAL A 541 -29.18 10.69 32.92
C VAL A 541 -29.22 9.50 33.88
N SER A 542 -30.40 8.92 34.11
CA SER A 542 -30.55 7.69 34.90
C SER A 542 -29.92 6.49 34.20
N ARG A 543 -29.48 5.48 34.97
CA ARG A 543 -28.75 4.31 34.41
C ARG A 543 -29.57 3.45 33.44
N ASP A 544 -30.90 3.50 33.53
CA ASP A 544 -31.82 2.86 32.59
C ASP A 544 -32.12 3.70 31.34
N GLY A 545 -31.60 4.94 31.27
CA GLY A 545 -31.77 5.84 30.13
C GLY A 545 -33.15 6.51 30.05
N GLU A 546 -34.08 6.21 30.96
CA GLU A 546 -35.48 6.67 30.85
C GLU A 546 -35.72 8.08 31.37
N ILE A 547 -34.92 8.55 32.34
CA ILE A 547 -35.12 9.81 33.05
C ILE A 547 -33.88 10.68 32.96
N LEU A 548 -34.11 11.95 32.61
CA LEU A 548 -33.12 13.02 32.66
C LEU A 548 -33.39 13.92 33.87
N ALA A 549 -32.37 14.21 34.68
CA ALA A 549 -32.44 15.21 35.74
C ALA A 549 -31.64 16.46 35.36
N THR A 550 -32.25 17.63 35.53
CA THR A 550 -31.64 18.93 35.21
C THR A 550 -31.70 19.86 36.42
N GLY A 551 -30.61 20.58 36.68
CA GLY A 551 -30.47 21.49 37.81
C GLY A 551 -30.16 22.89 37.34
N SER A 552 -30.90 23.87 37.85
CA SER A 552 -30.84 25.24 37.37
C SER A 552 -30.51 26.24 38.48
N ALA A 553 -30.01 27.40 38.05
CA ALA A 553 -29.88 28.59 38.86
C ALA A 553 -31.21 29.10 39.42
N ASP A 554 -32.35 28.67 38.86
CA ASP A 554 -33.69 28.96 39.38
C ASP A 554 -34.01 28.27 40.74
N GLY A 555 -33.07 27.46 41.26
CA GLY A 555 -33.20 26.75 42.54
C GLY A 555 -34.00 25.44 42.45
N THR A 556 -34.41 25.03 41.26
CA THR A 556 -35.20 23.82 41.04
C THR A 556 -34.39 22.70 40.38
N VAL A 557 -34.83 21.47 40.63
CA VAL A 557 -34.42 20.29 39.85
C VAL A 557 -35.63 19.84 39.05
N LYS A 558 -35.47 19.54 37.76
CA LYS A 558 -36.56 18.99 36.93
C LYS A 558 -36.21 17.60 36.45
N LEU A 559 -37.23 16.72 36.44
CA LEU A 559 -37.12 15.36 35.93
C LEU A 559 -37.92 15.26 34.64
N TRP A 560 -37.27 14.79 33.59
CA TRP A 560 -37.82 14.67 32.25
C TRP A 560 -37.79 13.21 31.81
N SER A 561 -38.77 12.81 31.01
CA SER A 561 -38.67 11.63 30.16
C SER A 561 -37.62 11.88 29.08
N ILE A 562 -36.97 10.82 28.58
CA ILE A 562 -36.04 10.94 27.46
C ILE A 562 -36.70 11.49 26.18
N ASP A 563 -38.02 11.28 26.01
CA ASP A 563 -38.83 11.88 24.94
C ASP A 563 -39.09 13.39 25.10
N GLY A 564 -38.55 13.99 26.18
CA GLY A 564 -38.62 15.41 26.46
C GLY A 564 -39.85 15.89 27.23
N GLN A 565 -40.67 14.98 27.76
CA GLN A 565 -41.80 15.36 28.61
C GLN A 565 -41.38 15.61 30.06
N LEU A 566 -41.79 16.73 30.63
CA LEU A 566 -41.55 17.04 32.04
C LEU A 566 -42.41 16.12 32.94
N ARG A 567 -41.76 15.33 33.80
CA ARG A 567 -42.43 14.47 34.79
C ARG A 567 -42.66 15.20 36.11
N HIS A 568 -41.61 15.79 36.68
CA HIS A 568 -41.66 16.42 38.00
C HIS A 568 -40.78 17.68 38.07
N THR A 569 -41.20 18.66 38.88
CA THR A 569 -40.36 19.80 39.29
C THR A 569 -40.15 19.72 40.80
N LEU A 570 -38.91 19.51 41.21
CA LEU A 570 -38.49 19.36 42.59
C LEU A 570 -38.08 20.73 43.14
N GLN A 571 -38.87 21.25 44.07
CA GLN A 571 -38.63 22.52 44.74
C GLN A 571 -38.11 22.27 46.15
N GLY A 572 -37.09 23.02 46.55
CA GLY A 572 -36.56 22.93 47.91
C GLY A 572 -35.25 23.69 48.13
N HIS A 573 -34.41 23.88 47.11
CA HIS A 573 -33.22 24.71 47.25
C HIS A 573 -33.58 26.20 47.20
N GLU A 574 -33.07 26.97 48.17
CA GLU A 574 -33.26 28.43 48.26
C GLU A 574 -32.25 29.20 47.41
N THR A 575 -31.26 28.50 46.86
CA THR A 575 -30.16 29.04 46.06
C THR A 575 -29.94 28.14 44.83
N GLU A 576 -29.14 28.62 43.87
CA GLU A 576 -28.85 27.90 42.63
C GLU A 576 -28.41 26.44 42.88
N VAL A 577 -28.96 25.53 42.08
CA VAL A 577 -28.50 24.14 42.04
C VAL A 577 -27.28 24.09 41.12
N THR A 578 -26.13 23.68 41.68
CA THR A 578 -24.83 23.72 40.99
C THR A 578 -24.45 22.37 40.39
N SER A 579 -24.85 21.26 41.02
CA SER A 579 -24.48 19.92 40.58
C SER A 579 -25.56 18.90 40.95
N ILE A 580 -25.78 17.93 40.07
CA ILE A 580 -26.71 16.81 40.24
C ILE A 580 -26.02 15.50 39.86
N GLY A 581 -26.43 14.39 40.49
CA GLY A 581 -26.07 13.05 40.03
C GLY A 581 -27.15 12.02 40.36
N PHE A 582 -27.23 10.96 39.55
CA PHE A 582 -27.98 9.76 39.87
C PHE A 582 -27.13 8.75 40.64
N SER A 583 -27.75 8.00 41.55
CA SER A 583 -27.18 6.76 42.07
C SER A 583 -27.13 5.69 40.97
N ARG A 584 -26.22 4.72 41.10
CA ARG A 584 -26.02 3.68 40.07
C ARG A 584 -27.27 2.83 39.79
N ASP A 585 -28.12 2.62 40.80
CA ASP A 585 -29.40 1.93 40.67
C ASP A 585 -30.49 2.79 40.00
N GLY A 586 -30.20 4.05 39.70
CA GLY A 586 -31.11 5.03 39.11
C GLY A 586 -32.26 5.47 40.03
N GLN A 587 -32.29 5.01 41.29
CA GLN A 587 -33.43 5.22 42.19
C GLN A 587 -33.35 6.52 42.99
N VAL A 588 -32.14 7.00 43.22
CA VAL A 588 -31.87 8.17 44.07
C VAL A 588 -31.17 9.24 43.26
N ILE A 589 -31.59 10.48 43.47
CA ILE A 589 -31.02 11.68 42.85
C ILE A 589 -30.39 12.51 43.96
N VAL A 590 -29.16 12.94 43.77
CA VAL A 590 -28.51 13.92 44.65
C VAL A 590 -28.47 15.26 43.97
N SER A 591 -28.78 16.33 44.69
CA SER A 591 -28.60 17.71 44.21
C SER A 591 -27.91 18.57 45.26
N GLY A 592 -26.94 19.36 44.80
CA GLY A 592 -26.16 20.30 45.60
C GLY A 592 -26.42 21.72 45.18
N SER A 593 -26.46 22.63 46.15
CA SER A 593 -26.68 24.05 45.91
C SER A 593 -25.49 24.92 46.31
N ARG A 594 -25.44 26.14 45.76
CA ARG A 594 -24.46 27.17 46.15
C ARG A 594 -24.57 27.55 47.62
N GLY A 595 -25.74 27.40 48.23
CA GLY A 595 -25.95 27.57 49.67
C GLY A 595 -25.31 26.49 50.55
N GLY A 596 -24.63 25.50 49.95
CA GLY A 596 -23.95 24.44 50.68
C GLY A 596 -24.87 23.31 51.15
N ILE A 597 -26.07 23.19 50.58
CA ILE A 597 -27.05 22.17 50.97
C ILE A 597 -27.04 21.03 49.95
N VAL A 598 -26.89 19.80 50.43
CA VAL A 598 -27.11 18.56 49.66
C VAL A 598 -28.49 18.01 49.99
N ARG A 599 -29.27 17.66 48.96
CA ARG A 599 -30.56 16.98 49.08
C ARG A 599 -30.58 15.69 48.29
N LEU A 600 -31.32 14.72 48.81
CA LEU A 600 -31.62 13.45 48.13
C LEU A 600 -33.09 13.39 47.75
N TRP A 601 -33.38 12.80 46.60
CA TRP A 601 -34.72 12.67 46.05
C TRP A 601 -34.92 11.25 45.51
N ASP A 602 -36.14 10.73 45.58
CA ASP A 602 -36.52 9.52 44.86
C ASP A 602 -36.86 9.83 43.38
N ARG A 603 -37.08 8.79 42.56
CA ARG A 603 -37.48 8.96 41.15
C ARG A 603 -38.84 9.65 40.97
N GLN A 604 -39.70 9.61 41.99
CA GLN A 604 -41.01 10.23 42.00
C GLN A 604 -40.94 11.72 42.42
N GLY A 605 -39.77 12.19 42.83
CA GLY A 605 -39.52 13.57 43.22
C GLY A 605 -39.73 13.88 44.70
N ASN A 606 -39.93 12.88 45.55
CA ASN A 606 -40.05 13.10 46.99
C ASN A 606 -38.66 13.21 47.63
N PRO A 607 -38.48 14.10 48.62
CA PRO A 607 -37.22 14.22 49.35
C PRO A 607 -36.97 12.97 50.21
N ILE A 608 -35.74 12.44 50.15
CA ILE A 608 -35.28 11.32 50.96
C ILE A 608 -34.44 11.85 52.13
N GLY A 609 -34.97 11.74 53.35
CA GLY A 609 -34.27 12.20 54.55
C GLY A 609 -34.22 13.73 54.71
N GLN A 610 -33.39 14.19 55.64
CA GLN A 610 -33.19 15.63 55.91
C GLN A 610 -32.10 16.21 54.99
N PRO A 611 -32.16 17.50 54.60
CA PRO A 611 -31.06 18.14 53.88
C PRO A 611 -29.78 18.21 54.72
N PHE A 612 -28.63 17.95 54.11
CA PHE A 612 -27.34 18.00 54.81
C PHE A 612 -26.61 19.29 54.44
N ALA A 613 -26.28 20.11 55.45
CA ALA A 613 -25.64 21.41 55.26
C ALA A 613 -24.12 21.34 55.46
N ILE A 614 -23.38 21.85 54.48
CA ILE A 614 -21.96 22.15 54.57
C ILE A 614 -21.82 23.57 55.13
N GLN A 615 -21.37 23.69 56.38
CA GLN A 615 -21.20 25.00 57.00
C GLN A 615 -20.18 25.87 56.22
N ASN A 616 -20.60 27.09 55.87
CA ASN A 616 -19.79 28.17 55.28
C ASN A 616 -19.06 27.81 53.98
N ALA A 617 -19.67 26.99 53.11
CA ALA A 617 -19.03 26.66 51.84
C ALA A 617 -20.03 26.26 50.75
N SER A 618 -19.80 26.76 49.52
CA SER A 618 -20.63 26.42 48.35
C SER A 618 -20.27 25.03 47.83
N ILE A 619 -21.27 24.29 47.33
CA ILE A 619 -21.04 23.02 46.63
C ILE A 619 -20.79 23.34 45.16
N THR A 620 -19.67 22.87 44.63
CA THR A 620 -19.28 23.07 43.23
C THR A 620 -19.49 21.82 42.38
N SER A 621 -19.29 20.63 42.97
CA SER A 621 -19.43 19.34 42.28
C SER A 621 -19.84 18.24 43.26
N LEU A 622 -20.69 17.33 42.79
CA LEU A 622 -21.11 16.13 43.50
C LEU A 622 -20.88 14.90 42.64
N SER A 623 -20.57 13.78 43.29
CA SER A 623 -20.46 12.48 42.61
C SER A 623 -20.87 11.35 43.56
N PHE A 624 -21.58 10.35 43.03
CA PHE A 624 -21.85 9.10 43.77
C PHE A 624 -20.69 8.12 43.57
N SER A 625 -20.40 7.33 44.61
CA SER A 625 -19.55 6.16 44.46
C SER A 625 -20.21 5.14 43.52
N PRO A 626 -19.42 4.30 42.83
CA PRO A 626 -19.95 3.27 41.94
C PRO A 626 -20.83 2.23 42.62
N ASP A 627 -20.79 2.07 43.95
CA ASP A 627 -21.72 1.21 44.69
C ASP A 627 -22.99 1.96 45.17
N GLY A 628 -23.06 3.26 44.91
CA GLY A 628 -24.15 4.16 45.27
C GLY A 628 -24.28 4.44 46.77
N LYS A 629 -23.36 3.96 47.62
CA LYS A 629 -23.46 4.10 49.08
C LYS A 629 -22.87 5.40 49.62
N VAL A 630 -21.89 5.96 48.91
CA VAL A 630 -21.11 7.12 49.33
C VAL A 630 -21.36 8.27 48.35
N ILE A 631 -21.44 9.49 48.88
CA ILE A 631 -21.54 10.73 48.11
C ILE A 631 -20.28 11.54 48.37
N ALA A 632 -19.58 11.96 47.33
CA ALA A 632 -18.50 12.93 47.41
C ALA A 632 -19.01 14.33 47.08
N SER A 633 -18.62 15.32 47.89
CA SER A 633 -18.93 16.73 47.66
C SER A 633 -17.67 17.57 47.61
N GLY A 634 -17.51 18.33 46.53
CA GLY A 634 -16.48 19.34 46.34
C GLY A 634 -16.98 20.72 46.70
N SER A 635 -16.10 21.53 47.26
CA SER A 635 -16.47 22.84 47.76
C SER A 635 -15.56 23.96 47.28
N SER A 636 -16.11 25.18 47.23
CA SER A 636 -15.41 26.41 46.83
C SER A 636 -14.24 26.77 47.76
N ASN A 637 -14.16 26.22 48.97
CA ASN A 637 -13.02 26.44 49.87
C ASN A 637 -11.88 25.41 49.70
N GLY A 638 -11.90 24.61 48.64
CA GLY A 638 -10.86 23.61 48.37
C GLY A 638 -11.02 22.29 49.13
N ILE A 639 -12.12 22.11 49.85
CA ILE A 639 -12.34 20.92 50.69
C ILE A 639 -13.22 19.90 49.97
N VAL A 640 -12.83 18.63 50.03
CA VAL A 640 -13.67 17.50 49.62
C VAL A 640 -14.11 16.67 50.83
N ARG A 641 -15.38 16.23 50.83
CA ARG A 641 -15.99 15.42 51.90
C ARG A 641 -16.74 14.23 51.33
N LEU A 642 -16.78 13.14 52.09
CA LEU A 642 -17.59 11.96 51.81
C LEU A 642 -18.74 11.85 52.80
N TRP A 643 -19.90 11.40 52.33
CA TRP A 643 -21.14 11.29 53.09
C TRP A 643 -21.83 9.95 52.83
N ASP A 644 -22.55 9.41 53.81
CA ASP A 644 -23.52 8.34 53.60
C ASP A 644 -24.87 8.91 53.11
N LYS A 645 -25.80 8.02 52.72
CA LYS A 645 -27.16 8.42 52.31
C LYS A 645 -27.98 9.06 53.44
N GLN A 646 -27.57 8.90 54.69
CA GLN A 646 -28.20 9.48 55.87
C GLN A 646 -27.63 10.85 56.24
N GLY A 647 -26.60 11.32 55.53
CA GLY A 647 -25.95 12.62 55.74
C GLY A 647 -24.82 12.64 56.75
N ASN A 648 -24.41 11.48 57.25
CA ASN A 648 -23.27 11.39 58.14
C ASN A 648 -21.98 11.44 57.33
N ARG A 649 -20.97 12.11 57.86
CA ARG A 649 -19.65 12.16 57.22
C ARG A 649 -18.95 10.82 57.34
N ILE A 650 -18.35 10.37 56.24
CA ILE A 650 -17.55 9.16 56.16
C ILE A 650 -16.07 9.54 56.07
N GLY A 651 -15.25 9.02 56.98
CA GLY A 651 -13.80 9.19 56.91
C GLY A 651 -13.29 10.60 57.21
N GLN A 652 -12.04 10.89 56.82
CA GLN A 652 -11.41 12.19 57.02
C GLN A 652 -11.79 13.18 55.92
N THR A 653 -11.65 14.47 56.23
CA THR A 653 -11.83 15.55 55.26
C THR A 653 -10.57 15.67 54.41
N PHE A 654 -10.75 15.71 53.09
CA PHE A 654 -9.66 15.76 52.12
C PHE A 654 -9.20 17.21 52.01
N MET A 655 -8.03 17.51 52.59
CA MET A 655 -7.44 18.85 52.60
C MET A 655 -6.12 18.84 51.83
N GLY A 656 -6.03 19.65 50.78
CA GLY A 656 -4.83 19.74 49.94
C GLY A 656 -4.93 20.73 48.78
N HIS A 657 -6.13 21.01 48.28
CA HIS A 657 -6.33 22.07 47.29
C HIS A 657 -6.21 23.47 47.92
N LYS A 658 -5.52 24.37 47.21
CA LYS A 658 -5.29 25.76 47.66
C LYS A 658 -6.34 26.74 47.17
N ALA A 659 -7.24 26.29 46.31
CA ALA A 659 -8.34 27.05 45.72
C ALA A 659 -9.57 26.14 45.56
N ASP A 660 -10.66 26.68 45.02
CA ASP A 660 -11.92 25.99 44.77
C ASP A 660 -11.72 24.66 44.06
N VAL A 661 -12.36 23.60 44.57
CA VAL A 661 -12.48 22.33 43.86
C VAL A 661 -13.56 22.52 42.80
N THR A 662 -13.25 22.31 41.54
CA THR A 662 -14.18 22.57 40.42
C THR A 662 -14.95 21.33 39.99
N SER A 663 -14.33 20.16 40.11
CA SER A 663 -14.90 18.90 39.64
C SER A 663 -14.36 17.71 40.43
N ILE A 664 -15.21 16.70 40.60
CA ILE A 664 -14.89 15.45 41.28
C ILE A 664 -15.37 14.27 40.43
N SER A 665 -14.56 13.21 40.37
CA SER A 665 -14.92 11.96 39.70
C SER A 665 -14.40 10.76 40.49
N PHE A 666 -15.27 9.78 40.76
CA PHE A 666 -14.84 8.49 41.31
C PHE A 666 -14.26 7.62 40.20
N SER A 667 -13.24 6.82 40.55
CA SER A 667 -12.82 5.72 39.70
C SER A 667 -13.93 4.66 39.58
N PRO A 668 -14.02 3.91 38.47
CA PRO A 668 -15.04 2.88 38.27
C PRO A 668 -15.03 1.77 39.33
N ASP A 669 -13.86 1.46 39.89
CA ASP A 669 -13.67 0.52 41.00
C ASP A 669 -14.13 1.07 42.38
N GLY A 670 -14.40 2.38 42.45
CA GLY A 670 -14.84 3.10 43.64
C GLY A 670 -13.76 3.33 44.68
N GLN A 671 -12.51 2.92 44.45
CA GLN A 671 -11.43 2.99 45.44
C GLN A 671 -10.67 4.31 45.41
N THR A 672 -10.69 5.01 44.28
CA THR A 672 -9.95 6.24 44.02
C THR A 672 -10.91 7.40 43.73
N LEU A 673 -10.57 8.59 44.22
CA LEU A 673 -11.30 9.82 43.93
C LEU A 673 -10.36 10.80 43.23
N ALA A 674 -10.73 11.30 42.04
CA ALA A 674 -10.03 12.37 41.36
C ALA A 674 -10.70 13.70 41.65
N THR A 675 -9.90 14.72 41.95
CA THR A 675 -10.37 16.06 42.25
C THR A 675 -9.58 17.08 41.44
N ALA A 676 -10.28 17.97 40.73
CA ALA A 676 -9.71 19.10 40.01
C ALA A 676 -9.97 20.40 40.74
N SER A 677 -9.06 21.37 40.60
CA SER A 677 -9.18 22.67 41.24
C SER A 677 -8.63 23.81 40.39
N LEU A 678 -9.08 25.01 40.73
CA LEU A 678 -8.53 26.26 40.21
C LEU A 678 -7.08 26.51 40.61
N ASP A 679 -6.48 25.71 41.52
CA ASP A 679 -5.06 25.76 41.82
C ASP A 679 -4.17 25.12 40.72
N GLY A 680 -4.77 24.57 39.65
CA GLY A 680 -4.07 23.91 38.54
C GLY A 680 -3.71 22.45 38.81
N ALA A 681 -4.05 21.92 39.99
CA ALA A 681 -3.76 20.56 40.38
C ALA A 681 -4.93 19.62 40.10
N VAL A 682 -4.59 18.41 39.64
CA VAL A 682 -5.44 17.23 39.82
C VAL A 682 -4.83 16.34 40.88
N ARG A 683 -5.65 15.96 41.86
CA ARG A 683 -5.24 15.09 42.96
C ARG A 683 -6.05 13.81 42.93
N LEU A 684 -5.37 12.69 43.12
CA LEU A 684 -5.98 11.37 43.30
C LEU A 684 -5.90 10.99 44.77
N TRP A 685 -7.02 10.56 45.33
CA TRP A 685 -7.14 10.22 46.74
C TRP A 685 -7.67 8.81 46.92
N ASN A 686 -7.28 8.15 48.00
CA ASN A 686 -8.01 6.98 48.47
C ASN A 686 -9.21 7.40 49.34
N LEU A 687 -10.16 6.50 49.57
CA LEU A 687 -11.35 6.80 50.38
C LEU A 687 -11.05 7.15 51.86
N GLN A 688 -9.84 6.87 52.35
CA GLN A 688 -9.42 7.21 53.71
C GLN A 688 -8.91 8.66 53.85
N GLY A 689 -8.83 9.43 52.75
CA GLY A 689 -8.36 10.81 52.78
C GLY A 689 -6.87 11.00 52.48
N LYS A 690 -6.15 9.94 52.10
CA LYS A 690 -4.73 10.00 51.74
C LYS A 690 -4.57 10.31 50.26
N GLU A 691 -3.72 11.29 49.96
CA GLU A 691 -3.29 11.61 48.60
C GLU A 691 -2.42 10.46 48.05
N ILE A 692 -2.81 9.94 46.88
CA ILE A 692 -2.10 8.90 46.13
C ILE A 692 -1.11 9.56 45.16
N LEU A 693 -1.58 10.55 44.41
CA LEU A 693 -0.84 11.19 43.34
C LEU A 693 -1.35 12.62 43.13
N THR A 694 -0.43 13.54 42.83
CA THR A 694 -0.75 14.89 42.36
C THR A 694 0.03 15.19 41.10
N PHE A 695 -0.66 15.69 40.09
CA PHE A 695 -0.05 16.22 38.88
C PHE A 695 -0.62 17.60 38.54
N GLN A 696 0.20 18.40 37.87
CA GLN A 696 -0.08 19.80 37.55
C GLN A 696 -0.26 19.93 36.03
N SER A 697 -1.37 20.49 35.59
CA SER A 697 -1.50 20.90 34.20
C SER A 697 -0.83 22.26 34.03
N SER A 698 0.30 22.28 33.31
CA SER A 698 1.15 23.45 33.03
C SER A 698 0.43 24.81 33.01
N GLY A 699 0.46 25.54 34.14
CA GLY A 699 0.11 26.97 34.25
C GLY A 699 -1.36 27.37 34.08
N ALA A 700 -2.28 26.42 33.89
CA ALA A 700 -3.68 26.69 33.61
C ALA A 700 -4.62 26.06 34.64
N THR A 701 -5.70 26.76 34.98
CA THR A 701 -6.68 26.31 35.98
C THR A 701 -7.56 25.20 35.41
N ILE A 702 -7.83 24.17 36.21
CA ILE A 702 -8.57 22.99 35.76
C ILE A 702 -10.02 23.13 36.21
N ASN A 703 -10.94 22.99 35.27
CA ASN A 703 -12.37 23.15 35.51
C ASN A 703 -13.12 21.81 35.58
N SER A 704 -12.58 20.75 34.96
CA SER A 704 -13.24 19.45 34.89
C SER A 704 -12.25 18.30 34.99
N VAL A 705 -12.63 17.22 35.68
CA VAL A 705 -11.92 15.94 35.68
C VAL A 705 -12.90 14.80 35.49
N SER A 706 -12.52 13.77 34.74
CA SER A 706 -13.33 12.57 34.56
C SER A 706 -12.44 11.33 34.38
N PHE A 707 -12.82 10.22 34.99
CA PHE A 707 -12.23 8.92 34.70
C PHE A 707 -12.88 8.28 33.46
N SER A 708 -12.09 7.55 32.68
CA SER A 708 -12.59 6.57 31.73
C SER A 708 -13.26 5.40 32.46
N LEU A 709 -14.14 4.65 31.77
CA LEU A 709 -14.86 3.53 32.37
C LEU A 709 -13.99 2.34 32.78
N ASP A 710 -12.82 2.18 32.17
CA ASP A 710 -11.82 1.20 32.58
C ASP A 710 -10.97 1.66 33.78
N GLY A 711 -11.07 2.94 34.15
CA GLY A 711 -10.31 3.56 35.24
C GLY A 711 -8.83 3.79 34.95
N GLN A 712 -8.37 3.54 33.72
CA GLN A 712 -6.95 3.66 33.33
C GLN A 712 -6.58 5.07 32.88
N THR A 713 -7.54 5.79 32.28
CA THR A 713 -7.32 7.12 31.72
C THR A 713 -8.08 8.18 32.53
N ILE A 714 -7.43 9.31 32.76
CA ILE A 714 -8.02 10.48 33.40
C ILE A 714 -8.03 11.62 32.39
N ALA A 715 -9.19 12.19 32.11
CA ALA A 715 -9.30 13.40 31.29
C ALA A 715 -9.39 14.64 32.18
N THR A 716 -8.63 15.69 31.85
CA THR A 716 -8.67 16.99 32.53
C THR A 716 -8.95 18.12 31.55
N GLY A 717 -9.94 18.95 31.85
CA GLY A 717 -10.35 20.09 31.02
C GLY A 717 -9.93 21.40 31.67
N SER A 718 -9.20 22.22 30.92
CA SER A 718 -8.59 23.46 31.41
C SER A 718 -9.29 24.73 30.88
N LEU A 719 -9.15 25.85 31.60
CA LEU A 719 -9.66 27.16 31.17
C LEU A 719 -8.93 27.74 29.96
N ASP A 720 -7.77 27.20 29.58
CA ASP A 720 -7.08 27.56 28.34
C ASP A 720 -7.69 26.89 27.09
N GLY A 721 -8.71 26.05 27.26
CA GLY A 721 -9.38 25.33 26.17
C GLY A 721 -8.71 24.01 25.79
N THR A 722 -7.72 23.55 26.55
CA THR A 722 -7.05 22.27 26.32
C THR A 722 -7.64 21.15 27.18
N VAL A 723 -7.81 19.99 26.56
CA VAL A 723 -8.07 18.73 27.26
C VAL A 723 -6.76 17.97 27.33
N LYS A 724 -6.44 17.40 28.49
CA LYS A 724 -5.31 16.47 28.61
C LYS A 724 -5.81 15.12 29.07
N LEU A 725 -5.27 14.06 28.48
CA LEU A 725 -5.45 12.69 28.90
C LEU A 725 -4.21 12.25 29.67
N TRP A 726 -4.43 11.59 30.79
CA TRP A 726 -3.38 11.15 31.71
C TRP A 726 -3.54 9.68 32.00
N SER A 727 -2.43 8.98 32.21
CA SER A 727 -2.44 7.65 32.79
C SER A 727 -2.74 7.72 34.29
N ARG A 728 -3.13 6.60 34.90
CA ARG A 728 -3.34 6.51 36.35
C ARG A 728 -2.08 6.82 37.17
N GLU A 729 -0.90 6.65 36.57
CA GLU A 729 0.41 6.97 37.13
C GLU A 729 0.80 8.46 36.99
N GLY A 730 -0.02 9.26 36.31
CA GLY A 730 0.19 10.71 36.13
C GLY A 730 1.06 11.07 34.94
N GLN A 731 1.27 10.13 34.00
CA GLN A 731 1.93 10.43 32.74
C GLN A 731 0.93 11.12 31.79
N GLU A 732 1.34 12.23 31.18
CA GLU A 732 0.57 12.88 30.11
C GLU A 732 0.58 11.97 28.87
N LEU A 733 -0.59 11.44 28.49
CA LEU A 733 -0.77 10.57 27.34
C LEU A 733 -0.97 11.41 26.06
N GLN A 734 -1.85 12.41 26.13
CA GLN A 734 -2.25 13.20 24.97
C GLN A 734 -2.81 14.57 25.37
N ILE A 735 -2.66 15.56 24.49
CA ILE A 735 -3.31 16.88 24.60
C ILE A 735 -4.27 17.08 23.43
N LEU A 736 -5.57 17.20 23.70
CA LEU A 736 -6.57 17.56 22.70
C LEU A 736 -6.72 19.08 22.63
N ARG A 737 -6.44 19.65 21.45
CA ARG A 737 -6.46 21.09 21.19
C ARG A 737 -7.53 21.40 20.16
N GLY A 738 -8.41 22.35 20.45
CA GLY A 738 -9.40 22.79 19.46
C GLY A 738 -10.38 23.83 19.96
N HIS A 739 -10.74 23.78 21.25
CA HIS A 739 -11.58 24.83 21.82
C HIS A 739 -10.87 26.18 21.85
N LYS A 740 -11.62 27.25 21.53
CA LYS A 740 -11.10 28.63 21.48
C LYS A 740 -11.21 29.36 22.82
N ARG A 741 -11.93 28.77 23.77
CA ARG A 741 -12.16 29.26 25.14
C ARG A 741 -12.14 28.08 26.11
N GLY A 742 -12.14 28.39 27.40
CA GLY A 742 -12.05 27.40 28.47
C GLY A 742 -13.17 26.35 28.45
N ILE A 743 -12.77 25.12 28.79
CA ILE A 743 -13.66 23.97 28.91
C ILE A 743 -14.51 24.13 30.18
N ALA A 744 -15.82 23.96 30.04
CA ALA A 744 -16.75 23.98 31.15
C ALA A 744 -16.80 22.61 31.84
N ILE A 745 -17.07 21.54 31.08
CA ILE A 745 -17.18 20.18 31.63
C ILE A 745 -16.87 19.14 30.55
N MET A 746 -16.65 17.90 30.97
CA MET A 746 -16.40 16.77 30.07
C MET A 746 -17.09 15.50 30.55
N SER A 747 -17.48 14.63 29.63
CA SER A 747 -18.06 13.32 29.91
C SER A 747 -17.52 12.29 28.92
N PHE A 748 -17.09 11.14 29.43
CA PHE A 748 -16.83 9.97 28.59
C PHE A 748 -18.14 9.32 28.16
N SER A 749 -18.13 8.70 26.98
CA SER A 749 -19.18 7.78 26.53
C SER A 749 -19.14 6.47 27.34
N PRO A 750 -20.24 5.70 27.40
CA PRO A 750 -20.32 4.47 28.18
C PRO A 750 -19.36 3.35 27.74
N ASP A 751 -18.90 3.39 26.50
CA ASP A 751 -17.87 2.48 25.97
C ASP A 751 -16.44 3.00 26.21
N GLY A 752 -16.27 4.23 26.72
CA GLY A 752 -14.98 4.88 26.95
C GLY A 752 -14.27 5.36 25.68
N LYS A 753 -14.87 5.18 24.50
CA LYS A 753 -14.24 5.44 23.21
C LYS A 753 -14.31 6.90 22.79
N ILE A 754 -15.31 7.64 23.28
CA ILE A 754 -15.57 9.03 22.93
C ILE A 754 -15.53 9.88 24.19
N LEU A 755 -14.88 11.03 24.11
CA LEU A 755 -14.94 12.08 25.11
C LEU A 755 -15.74 13.25 24.55
N ALA A 756 -16.83 13.64 25.22
CA ALA A 756 -17.54 14.87 24.93
C ALA A 756 -17.03 16.00 25.80
N THR A 757 -16.72 17.16 25.20
CA THR A 757 -16.27 18.34 25.93
C THR A 757 -17.11 19.55 25.58
N ALA A 758 -17.67 20.17 26.61
CA ALA A 758 -18.44 21.40 26.49
C ALA A 758 -17.55 22.61 26.79
N SER A 759 -17.63 23.65 25.97
CA SER A 759 -16.79 24.85 26.13
C SER A 759 -17.58 26.15 26.07
N ARG A 760 -16.98 27.19 26.65
CA ARG A 760 -17.46 28.59 26.56
C ARG A 760 -17.29 29.21 25.19
N ASP A 761 -16.76 28.47 24.21
CA ASP A 761 -16.69 28.87 22.81
C ASP A 761 -17.97 28.57 22.02
N LEU A 762 -19.05 28.18 22.71
CA LEU A 762 -20.35 27.82 22.14
C LEU A 762 -20.34 26.51 21.36
N THR A 763 -19.38 25.62 21.64
CA THR A 763 -19.31 24.31 20.97
C THR A 763 -19.24 23.16 21.97
N VAL A 764 -19.78 22.02 21.55
CA VAL A 764 -19.47 20.72 22.15
C VAL A 764 -18.68 19.93 21.13
N ARG A 765 -17.52 19.42 21.54
CA ARG A 765 -16.66 18.60 20.68
C ARG A 765 -16.69 17.15 21.15
N LEU A 766 -16.78 16.24 20.19
CA LEU A 766 -16.67 14.81 20.41
C LEU A 766 -15.29 14.37 19.93
N TRP A 767 -14.52 13.77 20.83
CA TRP A 767 -13.16 13.32 20.58
C TRP A 767 -13.11 11.81 20.63
N SER A 768 -12.50 11.20 19.63
CA SER A 768 -12.11 9.80 19.70
C SER A 768 -10.94 9.64 20.65
N VAL A 769 -11.13 8.78 21.64
CA VAL A 769 -10.13 8.38 22.63
C VAL A 769 -9.49 7.04 22.25
N GLU A 770 -10.08 6.30 21.30
CA GLU A 770 -9.45 5.11 20.71
C GLU A 770 -8.28 5.48 19.79
N ASP A 771 -7.20 4.70 19.88
CA ASP A 771 -6.01 4.79 19.02
C ASP A 771 -6.27 4.25 17.62
N TYR A 772 -6.40 5.15 16.66
CA TYR A 772 -6.24 4.83 15.24
C TYR A 772 -5.29 5.81 14.57
N ASP A 773 -4.01 5.69 14.89
CA ASP A 773 -2.92 6.42 14.25
C ASP A 773 -2.17 5.49 13.27
N LEU A 774 -1.80 6.01 12.08
CA LEU A 774 -0.83 5.38 11.17
C LEU A 774 0.52 5.11 11.84
N LYS A 775 0.75 5.78 12.96
CA LYS A 775 1.80 5.49 13.91
C LYS A 775 1.31 4.41 14.84
N THR A 776 1.56 3.15 14.49
CA THR A 776 1.56 2.09 15.49
C THR A 776 2.67 2.40 16.49
N GLN A 777 2.34 3.18 17.51
CA GLN A 777 3.14 3.36 18.71
C GLN A 777 4.49 4.05 18.55
N THR A 778 4.66 5.14 19.31
CA THR A 778 5.98 5.73 19.54
C THR A 778 6.48 5.20 20.87
N LEU A 779 7.61 4.50 20.85
CA LEU A 779 8.28 3.99 22.04
C LEU A 779 9.09 5.12 22.65
N PHE A 780 8.60 5.67 23.75
CA PHE A 780 9.28 6.68 24.54
C PHE A 780 10.02 6.00 25.70
N GLY A 781 11.30 6.32 25.88
CA GLY A 781 12.04 5.86 27.06
C GLY A 781 13.56 6.02 26.99
N HIS A 782 14.13 6.15 25.80
CA HIS A 782 15.55 6.45 25.64
C HIS A 782 15.87 7.92 25.96
N LYS A 783 17.02 8.16 26.58
CA LYS A 783 17.46 9.51 27.01
C LYS A 783 18.30 10.22 25.95
N ALA A 784 18.78 9.48 24.96
CA ALA A 784 19.59 9.95 23.84
C ALA A 784 19.17 9.26 22.53
N VAL A 785 19.88 9.56 21.44
CA VAL A 785 19.66 9.04 20.09
C VAL A 785 19.50 7.52 20.10
N VAL A 786 18.54 6.99 19.34
CA VAL A 786 18.41 5.54 19.11
C VAL A 786 19.10 5.21 17.79
N ASP A 787 20.11 4.36 17.84
CA ASP A 787 20.98 4.09 16.70
C ASP A 787 20.58 2.83 15.93
N SER A 788 20.08 1.82 16.65
CA SER A 788 19.73 0.53 16.06
C SER A 788 18.40 0.02 16.62
N VAL A 789 17.62 -0.62 15.75
CA VAL A 789 16.38 -1.32 16.10
C VAL A 789 16.34 -2.68 15.42
N SER A 790 15.89 -3.70 16.15
CA SER A 790 15.72 -5.05 15.62
C SER A 790 14.45 -5.68 16.17
N PHE A 791 13.77 -6.46 15.32
CA PHE A 791 12.70 -7.36 15.75
C PHE A 791 13.30 -8.70 16.15
N SER A 792 12.70 -9.36 17.13
CA SER A 792 12.95 -10.79 17.37
C SER A 792 12.55 -11.63 16.15
N PRO A 793 13.27 -12.70 15.81
CA PRO A 793 12.84 -13.73 14.86
C PRO A 793 11.36 -14.17 14.95
N ASP A 794 10.77 -14.28 16.14
CA ASP A 794 9.33 -14.57 16.31
C ASP A 794 8.41 -13.36 16.06
N GLY A 795 8.98 -12.15 15.95
CA GLY A 795 8.30 -10.89 15.68
C GLY A 795 7.51 -10.32 16.85
N ARG A 796 7.58 -10.88 18.05
CA ARG A 796 6.81 -10.43 19.23
C ARG A 796 7.48 -9.27 19.97
N THR A 797 8.80 -9.26 20.01
CA THR A 797 9.56 -8.27 20.77
C THR A 797 10.43 -7.42 19.85
N ILE A 798 10.76 -6.22 20.33
CA ILE A 798 11.59 -5.23 19.67
C ILE A 798 12.72 -4.88 20.63
N ALA A 799 13.95 -4.90 20.16
CA ALA A 799 15.09 -4.37 20.91
C ALA A 799 15.62 -3.10 20.25
N THR A 800 15.94 -2.10 21.09
CA THR A 800 16.41 -0.79 20.67
C THR A 800 17.70 -0.44 21.41
N ALA A 801 18.73 0.02 20.67
CA ALA A 801 20.01 0.43 21.23
C ALA A 801 20.18 1.94 21.13
N SER A 802 20.64 2.56 22.21
CA SER A 802 20.75 4.02 22.28
C SER A 802 22.12 4.48 22.77
N PHE A 803 22.41 5.73 22.43
CA PHE A 803 23.56 6.48 22.92
C PHE A 803 23.49 6.80 24.42
N ASP A 804 22.37 6.51 25.08
CA ASP A 804 22.26 6.59 26.54
C ASP A 804 22.97 5.44 27.27
N GLY A 805 23.56 4.50 26.53
CA GLY A 805 24.30 3.35 27.05
C GLY A 805 23.40 2.16 27.41
N THR A 806 22.12 2.22 27.04
CA THR A 806 21.14 1.17 27.35
C THR A 806 20.62 0.49 26.09
N VAL A 807 20.22 -0.77 26.25
CA VAL A 807 19.32 -1.45 25.31
C VAL A 807 17.96 -1.58 25.99
N LYS A 808 16.89 -1.30 25.27
CA LYS A 808 15.52 -1.51 25.78
C LYS A 808 14.83 -2.58 24.95
N VAL A 809 14.12 -3.46 25.64
CA VAL A 809 13.31 -4.52 25.03
C VAL A 809 11.84 -4.18 25.25
N TRP A 810 11.08 -4.22 24.17
CA TRP A 810 9.69 -3.81 24.12
C TRP A 810 8.85 -4.94 23.54
N GLU A 811 7.60 -5.05 23.97
CA GLU A 811 6.59 -5.79 23.21
C GLU A 811 6.07 -4.93 22.03
N ARG A 812 5.35 -5.56 21.10
CA ARG A 812 4.70 -4.83 19.97
C ARG A 812 3.65 -3.81 20.41
N ASP A 813 3.07 -4.00 21.59
CA ASP A 813 2.13 -3.05 22.22
C ASP A 813 2.86 -1.94 22.98
N GLY A 814 4.17 -1.80 22.74
CA GLY A 814 5.08 -0.79 23.26
C GLY A 814 5.23 -0.74 24.76
N THR A 815 4.78 -1.79 25.45
CA THR A 815 5.16 -2.02 26.83
C THR A 815 6.67 -2.29 26.89
N LEU A 816 7.34 -1.62 27.83
CA LEU A 816 8.76 -1.85 28.10
C LEU A 816 8.90 -3.11 28.95
N VAL A 817 9.48 -4.16 28.38
CA VAL A 817 9.72 -5.45 29.04
C VAL A 817 10.93 -5.36 29.96
N SER A 818 12.04 -4.84 29.45
CA SER A 818 13.30 -4.78 30.18
C SER A 818 14.19 -3.64 29.68
N THR A 819 15.01 -3.09 30.59
CA THR A 819 16.09 -2.17 30.26
C THR A 819 17.41 -2.84 30.63
N LEU A 820 18.24 -3.08 29.62
CA LEU A 820 19.55 -3.71 29.74
C LEU A 820 20.58 -2.59 29.98
N GLU A 821 20.94 -2.40 31.24
CA GLU A 821 21.94 -1.41 31.67
C GLU A 821 23.27 -2.11 31.98
N GLY A 822 24.37 -1.65 31.38
CA GLY A 822 25.69 -2.20 31.70
C GLY A 822 26.83 -1.82 30.76
N HIS A 823 26.55 -1.22 29.60
CA HIS A 823 27.59 -0.58 28.78
C HIS A 823 28.05 0.73 29.40
N GLN A 824 29.35 1.05 29.29
CA GLN A 824 29.95 2.29 29.81
C GLN A 824 29.99 3.41 28.76
N GLY A 825 29.40 3.19 27.58
CA GLY A 825 29.30 4.13 26.47
C GLY A 825 28.10 3.83 25.59
N ALA A 826 27.92 4.62 24.52
CA ALA A 826 26.80 4.47 23.59
C ALA A 826 26.71 3.05 23.00
N VAL A 827 25.50 2.50 22.91
CA VAL A 827 25.26 1.23 22.23
C VAL A 827 24.94 1.51 20.77
N ILE A 828 25.76 0.97 19.87
CA ILE A 828 25.76 1.31 18.43
C ILE A 828 25.18 0.19 17.56
N SER A 829 25.12 -1.04 18.08
CA SER A 829 24.58 -2.17 17.32
C SER A 829 23.97 -3.20 18.24
N LEU A 830 22.91 -3.85 17.76
CA LEU A 830 22.21 -4.90 18.48
C LEU A 830 21.73 -5.98 17.51
N SER A 831 21.62 -7.20 18.01
CA SER A 831 21.03 -8.32 17.25
C SER A 831 20.42 -9.34 18.20
N PHE A 832 19.32 -9.96 17.77
CA PHE A 832 18.77 -11.15 18.41
C PHE A 832 19.50 -12.40 17.92
N SER A 833 19.64 -13.38 18.81
CA SER A 833 20.00 -14.74 18.41
C SER A 833 18.84 -15.35 17.60
N PRO A 834 19.12 -16.27 16.64
CA PRO A 834 18.07 -16.89 15.81
C PRO A 834 17.00 -17.67 16.58
N ASP A 835 17.27 -18.04 17.83
CA ASP A 835 16.38 -18.78 18.73
C ASP A 835 15.62 -17.87 19.71
N ASP A 836 15.71 -16.55 19.55
CA ASP A 836 15.06 -15.50 20.38
C ASP A 836 15.48 -15.45 21.85
N ASN A 837 16.40 -16.30 22.30
CA ASN A 837 16.72 -16.40 23.73
C ASN A 837 17.76 -15.38 24.21
N VAL A 838 18.59 -14.86 23.31
CA VAL A 838 19.74 -14.02 23.65
C VAL A 838 19.79 -12.77 22.78
N ILE A 839 20.08 -11.62 23.39
CA ILE A 839 20.38 -10.36 22.71
C ILE A 839 21.88 -10.11 22.82
N ALA A 840 22.54 -9.81 21.70
CA ALA A 840 23.89 -9.26 21.69
C ALA A 840 23.85 -7.75 21.45
N SER A 841 24.58 -6.99 22.26
CA SER A 841 24.75 -5.55 22.11
C SER A 841 26.22 -5.17 22.04
N LEU A 842 26.55 -4.24 21.15
CA LEU A 842 27.89 -3.69 21.00
C LEU A 842 27.93 -2.23 21.47
N GLY A 843 28.81 -1.95 22.43
CA GLY A 843 29.03 -0.60 22.96
C GLY A 843 30.28 0.06 22.40
N LEU A 844 30.31 1.39 22.41
CA LEU A 844 31.53 2.19 22.20
C LEU A 844 32.57 1.98 23.32
N ASP A 845 32.20 1.29 24.40
CA ASP A 845 33.15 0.79 25.40
C ASP A 845 34.05 -0.34 24.84
N GLY A 846 33.81 -0.79 23.61
CA GLY A 846 34.59 -1.82 22.94
C GLY A 846 34.23 -3.24 23.34
N SER A 847 33.14 -3.43 24.08
CA SER A 847 32.66 -4.74 24.53
C SER A 847 31.39 -5.18 23.79
N VAL A 848 31.22 -6.48 23.64
CA VAL A 848 29.93 -7.09 23.27
C VAL A 848 29.32 -7.70 24.52
N LYS A 849 28.07 -7.38 24.83
CA LYS A 849 27.35 -7.97 25.96
C LYS A 849 26.25 -8.89 25.45
N LEU A 850 26.16 -10.07 26.06
CA LEU A 850 25.10 -11.05 25.83
C LEU A 850 24.09 -10.98 26.97
N TRP A 851 22.82 -10.86 26.62
CA TRP A 851 21.72 -10.66 27.55
C TRP A 851 20.63 -11.68 27.29
N LYS A 852 19.89 -12.06 28.33
CA LYS A 852 18.58 -12.68 28.15
C LYS A 852 17.50 -11.61 28.07
N LEU A 853 16.34 -11.98 27.53
CA LEU A 853 15.17 -11.11 27.41
C LEU A 853 14.71 -10.51 28.76
N ASP A 854 14.91 -11.23 29.86
CA ASP A 854 14.52 -10.81 31.23
C ASP A 854 15.39 -9.70 31.82
N GLY A 855 16.42 -9.24 31.10
CA GLY A 855 17.36 -8.23 31.59
C GLY A 855 18.66 -8.79 32.12
N THR A 856 18.79 -10.10 32.27
CA THR A 856 19.99 -10.70 32.88
C THR A 856 21.18 -10.68 31.92
N LEU A 857 22.28 -10.09 32.38
CA LEU A 857 23.56 -10.13 31.68
C LEU A 857 24.14 -11.56 31.76
N VAL A 858 24.19 -12.26 30.64
CA VAL A 858 24.81 -13.58 30.52
C VAL A 858 26.33 -13.44 30.60
N LYS A 859 26.89 -12.58 29.75
CA LYS A 859 28.33 -12.37 29.68
C LYS A 859 28.71 -11.04 29.05
N THR A 860 29.80 -10.46 29.52
CA THR A 860 30.52 -9.40 28.80
C THR A 860 31.72 -10.01 28.08
N LEU A 861 31.75 -9.85 26.76
CA LEU A 861 32.82 -10.27 25.86
C LEU A 861 33.72 -9.05 25.65
N GLU A 862 34.89 -9.08 26.28
CA GLU A 862 35.91 -8.03 26.18
C GLU A 862 37.19 -8.64 25.62
N GLU A 863 37.86 -7.87 24.76
CA GLU A 863 39.18 -8.20 24.25
C GLU A 863 40.21 -7.31 24.96
N ASN A 864 41.18 -7.92 25.64
CA ASN A 864 42.19 -7.19 26.40
C ASN A 864 42.85 -6.11 25.50
N GLN A 865 42.62 -4.83 25.84
CA GLN A 865 43.20 -3.62 25.26
C GLN A 865 42.68 -3.16 23.87
N ASN A 866 41.79 -3.91 23.19
CA ASN A 866 41.33 -3.53 21.84
C ASN A 866 39.79 -3.62 21.70
N PRO A 867 39.12 -2.55 21.24
CA PRO A 867 37.68 -2.55 21.01
C PRO A 867 37.21 -3.58 19.97
N ILE A 868 36.13 -4.28 20.30
CA ILE A 868 35.30 -5.01 19.32
C ILE A 868 34.53 -3.98 18.49
N ILE A 869 34.42 -4.20 17.18
CA ILE A 869 33.77 -3.26 16.25
C ILE A 869 32.65 -3.89 15.43
N SER A 870 32.59 -5.22 15.35
CA SER A 870 31.52 -5.93 14.66
C SER A 870 31.29 -7.28 15.30
N PHE A 871 30.05 -7.77 15.20
CA PHE A 871 29.70 -9.12 15.60
C PHE A 871 28.63 -9.71 14.69
N SER A 872 28.51 -11.04 14.68
CA SER A 872 27.50 -11.77 13.92
C SER A 872 27.13 -13.06 14.63
N PHE A 873 25.83 -13.36 14.75
CA PHE A 873 25.37 -14.67 15.20
C PHE A 873 25.45 -15.69 14.06
N SER A 874 25.78 -16.94 14.40
CA SER A 874 25.63 -18.05 13.47
C SER A 874 24.13 -18.33 13.24
N PRO A 875 23.67 -18.59 12.00
CA PRO A 875 22.26 -18.85 11.72
C PRO A 875 21.66 -20.06 12.46
N ASP A 876 22.50 -21.01 12.89
CA ASP A 876 22.08 -22.15 13.70
C ASP A 876 21.96 -21.82 15.20
N GLY A 877 22.22 -20.58 15.60
CA GLY A 877 22.08 -20.09 16.97
C GLY A 877 23.08 -20.70 17.95
N LYS A 878 24.23 -21.23 17.51
CA LYS A 878 25.21 -21.85 18.42
C LYS A 878 26.38 -20.95 18.76
N PHE A 879 26.75 -20.06 17.84
CA PHE A 879 27.97 -19.28 17.92
C PHE A 879 27.72 -17.79 17.69
N LEU A 880 28.60 -16.98 18.27
CA LEU A 880 28.75 -15.57 17.97
C LEU A 880 30.19 -15.33 17.52
N ALA A 881 30.38 -14.67 16.38
CA ALA A 881 31.68 -14.17 15.96
C ALA A 881 31.80 -12.70 16.37
N SER A 882 32.90 -12.33 17.03
CA SER A 882 33.30 -10.94 17.27
C SER A 882 34.54 -10.60 16.46
N ALA A 883 34.63 -9.36 15.97
CA ALA A 883 35.76 -8.85 15.23
C ALA A 883 36.37 -7.63 15.93
N GLY A 884 37.70 -7.66 16.13
CA GLY A 884 38.44 -6.67 16.90
C GLY A 884 39.35 -5.76 16.05
N LEU A 885 39.74 -4.63 16.65
CA LEU A 885 40.79 -3.74 16.10
C LEU A 885 42.19 -4.38 16.10
N ASP A 886 42.38 -5.48 16.83
CA ASP A 886 43.64 -6.22 16.90
C ASP A 886 43.89 -7.14 15.69
N GLY A 887 42.95 -7.19 14.73
CA GLY A 887 43.01 -8.06 13.57
C GLY A 887 42.45 -9.46 13.80
N THR A 888 41.91 -9.74 14.99
CA THR A 888 41.40 -11.07 15.35
C THR A 888 39.89 -11.18 15.15
N VAL A 889 39.46 -12.41 14.87
CA VAL A 889 38.05 -12.83 14.95
C VAL A 889 37.94 -13.90 16.03
N LYS A 890 37.02 -13.72 16.97
CA LYS A 890 36.79 -14.68 18.05
C LYS A 890 35.42 -15.32 17.92
N LEU A 891 35.38 -16.64 18.09
CA LEU A 891 34.15 -17.42 18.13
C LEU A 891 33.79 -17.72 19.58
N TRP A 892 32.58 -17.36 19.95
CA TRP A 892 32.01 -17.52 21.27
C TRP A 892 30.80 -18.45 21.20
N SER A 893 30.57 -19.19 22.27
CA SER A 893 29.27 -19.83 22.53
C SER A 893 28.27 -18.80 23.05
N LEU A 894 26.97 -19.10 22.97
CA LEU A 894 25.92 -18.23 23.51
C LEU A 894 25.98 -18.07 25.03
N GLU A 895 26.61 -19.02 25.75
CA GLU A 895 26.91 -18.90 27.18
C GLU A 895 28.11 -17.97 27.46
N GLY A 896 28.72 -17.39 26.42
CA GLY A 896 29.84 -16.45 26.52
C GLY A 896 31.19 -17.10 26.77
N LYS A 897 31.32 -18.41 26.54
CA LYS A 897 32.62 -19.11 26.55
C LYS A 897 33.33 -18.91 25.22
N LEU A 898 34.59 -18.44 25.27
CA LEU A 898 35.47 -18.37 24.12
C LEU A 898 35.80 -19.77 23.61
N ILE A 899 35.49 -20.03 22.35
CA ILE A 899 35.75 -21.31 21.68
C ILE A 899 37.06 -21.26 20.92
N LYS A 900 37.26 -20.17 20.16
CA LYS A 900 38.41 -20.02 19.28
C LYS A 900 38.77 -18.55 19.07
N THR A 901 40.07 -18.27 19.05
CA THR A 901 40.63 -17.02 18.52
C THR A 901 41.29 -17.31 17.18
N ILE A 902 41.01 -16.49 16.18
CA ILE A 902 41.51 -16.62 14.82
C ILE A 902 42.23 -15.31 14.50
N ASP A 903 43.55 -15.39 14.31
CA ASP A 903 44.38 -14.28 13.84
C ASP A 903 44.10 -14.04 12.36
N ALA A 904 42.98 -13.39 12.08
CA ALA A 904 42.39 -13.35 10.75
C ALA A 904 43.17 -12.41 9.82
N HIS A 905 43.53 -11.23 10.32
CA HIS A 905 44.12 -10.15 9.53
C HIS A 905 45.29 -9.47 10.25
N LYS A 906 46.10 -8.72 9.49
CA LYS A 906 47.23 -7.93 10.03
C LYS A 906 46.83 -6.52 10.48
N ALA A 907 45.60 -6.11 10.18
CA ALA A 907 45.00 -4.82 10.54
C ALA A 907 43.58 -5.05 11.08
N SER A 908 42.96 -3.99 11.58
CA SER A 908 41.59 -3.98 12.12
C SER A 908 40.56 -4.72 11.26
N VAL A 909 39.68 -5.52 11.88
CA VAL A 909 38.60 -6.26 11.19
C VAL A 909 37.26 -5.55 11.41
N TYR A 910 36.78 -4.81 10.42
CA TYR A 910 35.59 -3.94 10.54
C TYR A 910 34.25 -4.66 10.40
N SER A 911 34.22 -5.83 9.77
CA SER A 911 32.96 -6.54 9.54
C SER A 911 33.17 -8.04 9.55
N VAL A 912 32.26 -8.75 10.22
CA VAL A 912 32.19 -10.21 10.23
C VAL A 912 30.77 -10.67 9.90
N SER A 913 30.64 -11.74 9.12
CA SER A 913 29.34 -12.24 8.67
C SER A 913 29.38 -13.75 8.50
N PHE A 914 28.41 -14.47 9.04
CA PHE A 914 28.27 -15.91 8.83
C PHE A 914 27.59 -16.24 7.50
N SER A 915 27.93 -17.40 6.94
CA SER A 915 27.17 -17.99 5.84
C SER A 915 25.81 -18.52 6.34
N PRO A 916 24.76 -18.55 5.49
CA PRO A 916 23.43 -19.02 5.87
C PRO A 916 23.37 -20.47 6.40
N ASP A 917 24.33 -21.32 5.99
CA ASP A 917 24.46 -22.71 6.47
C ASP A 917 25.24 -22.84 7.79
N ALA A 918 25.67 -21.71 8.35
CA ALA A 918 26.48 -21.59 9.56
C ALA A 918 27.85 -22.30 9.51
N GLN A 919 28.31 -22.76 8.34
CA GLN A 919 29.58 -23.50 8.22
C GLN A 919 30.80 -22.60 8.01
N LEU A 920 30.58 -21.41 7.44
CA LEU A 920 31.62 -20.47 7.04
C LEU A 920 31.35 -19.10 7.65
N PHE A 921 32.39 -18.28 7.71
CA PHE A 921 32.25 -16.86 7.97
C PHE A 921 33.26 -16.06 7.16
N ALA A 922 32.89 -14.83 6.81
CA ALA A 922 33.73 -13.88 6.12
C ALA A 922 34.15 -12.76 7.07
N SER A 923 35.41 -12.35 7.02
CA SER A 923 35.98 -11.23 7.76
C SER A 923 36.53 -10.19 6.80
N ALA A 924 36.14 -8.92 6.96
CA ALA A 924 36.63 -7.80 6.16
C ALA A 924 37.52 -6.89 7.00
N SER A 925 38.69 -6.50 6.47
CA SER A 925 39.71 -5.77 7.21
C SER A 925 40.26 -4.55 6.46
N ASN A 926 40.83 -3.61 7.22
CA ASN A 926 41.59 -2.48 6.67
C ASN A 926 42.85 -2.85 5.90
N ASP A 927 43.24 -4.13 5.89
CA ASP A 927 44.37 -4.59 5.08
C ASP A 927 44.07 -4.69 3.57
N GLY A 928 42.88 -4.26 3.14
CA GLY A 928 42.46 -4.31 1.74
C GLY A 928 41.91 -5.69 1.34
N THR A 929 41.68 -6.60 2.29
CA THR A 929 41.24 -7.97 2.00
C THR A 929 40.00 -8.39 2.78
N VAL A 930 39.22 -9.28 2.15
CA VAL A 930 38.19 -10.07 2.83
C VAL A 930 38.63 -11.53 2.83
N LYS A 931 38.58 -12.19 3.97
CA LYS A 931 38.97 -13.60 4.10
C LYS A 931 37.77 -14.47 4.43
N LEU A 932 37.73 -15.65 3.83
CA LEU A 932 36.72 -16.66 4.08
C LEU A 932 37.32 -17.76 4.95
N TRP A 933 36.60 -18.14 5.99
CA TRP A 933 37.05 -19.08 7.01
C TRP A 933 36.00 -20.16 7.26
N ASN A 934 36.47 -21.35 7.64
CA ASN A 934 35.61 -22.33 8.29
C ASN A 934 35.63 -22.15 9.82
N LEU A 935 34.69 -22.80 10.52
CA LEU A 935 34.60 -22.74 11.99
C LEU A 935 35.83 -23.30 12.73
N ILE A 936 36.67 -24.10 12.05
CA ILE A 936 37.90 -24.66 12.62
C ILE A 936 39.04 -23.60 12.62
N GLY A 937 38.85 -22.49 11.91
CA GLY A 937 39.82 -21.40 11.77
C GLY A 937 40.79 -21.59 10.61
N GLN A 938 40.47 -22.46 9.65
CA GLN A 938 41.23 -22.58 8.41
C GLN A 938 40.74 -21.54 7.41
N GLN A 939 41.69 -20.81 6.83
CA GLN A 939 41.43 -19.87 5.75
C GLN A 939 41.17 -20.64 4.45
N LEU A 940 39.99 -20.45 3.85
CA LEU A 940 39.62 -21.09 2.58
C LEU A 940 39.97 -20.22 1.38
N ALA A 941 39.72 -18.92 1.48
CA ALA A 941 39.98 -17.96 0.39
C ALA A 941 40.41 -16.60 0.94
N THR A 942 41.14 -15.83 0.11
CA THR A 942 41.41 -14.40 0.34
C THR A 942 40.94 -13.62 -0.88
N LEU A 943 39.95 -12.77 -0.69
CA LEU A 943 39.38 -11.85 -1.67
C LEU A 943 40.22 -10.57 -1.68
N LYS A 944 40.89 -10.27 -2.79
CA LYS A 944 41.73 -9.08 -2.97
C LYS A 944 41.25 -8.28 -4.16
N GLY A 945 41.01 -6.97 -4.00
CA GLY A 945 40.66 -6.13 -5.14
C GLY A 945 40.08 -4.74 -4.82
N HIS A 946 39.75 -4.43 -3.57
CA HIS A 946 39.30 -3.09 -3.17
C HIS A 946 40.49 -2.16 -2.90
N ASN A 947 40.31 -0.87 -3.18
CA ASN A 947 41.38 0.13 -3.14
C ASN A 947 41.34 1.03 -1.89
N ASP A 948 40.34 0.86 -1.03
CA ASP A 948 40.08 1.67 0.16
C ASP A 948 39.46 0.80 1.27
N ASP A 949 39.20 1.38 2.44
CA ASP A 949 38.63 0.68 3.59
C ASP A 949 37.26 0.04 3.28
N PHE A 950 36.96 -1.08 3.94
CA PHE A 950 35.69 -1.79 3.81
C PHE A 950 34.64 -1.30 4.81
N ASP A 951 33.42 -1.13 4.34
CA ASP A 951 32.28 -0.81 5.22
C ASP A 951 31.43 -2.04 5.56
N SER A 952 31.30 -3.03 4.66
CA SER A 952 30.41 -4.18 4.92
C SER A 952 30.70 -5.43 4.09
N VAL A 953 30.53 -6.61 4.70
CA VAL A 953 30.52 -7.92 4.04
C VAL A 953 29.23 -8.68 4.32
N LYS A 954 28.59 -9.21 3.28
CA LYS A 954 27.34 -9.99 3.39
C LYS A 954 27.36 -11.20 2.46
N PHE A 955 26.92 -12.35 2.97
CA PHE A 955 26.60 -13.50 2.14
C PHE A 955 25.25 -13.32 1.45
N SER A 956 25.13 -13.87 0.25
CA SER A 956 23.83 -14.07 -0.39
C SER A 956 23.01 -15.09 0.42
N PRO A 957 21.66 -15.05 0.35
CA PRO A 957 20.80 -15.99 1.08
C PRO A 957 21.03 -17.47 0.74
N ASN A 958 21.54 -17.76 -0.46
CA ASN A 958 21.91 -19.12 -0.88
C ASN A 958 23.34 -19.53 -0.44
N GLY A 959 24.09 -18.63 0.21
CA GLY A 959 25.44 -18.84 0.71
C GLY A 959 26.54 -18.93 -0.34
N LYS A 960 26.24 -18.80 -1.64
CA LYS A 960 27.21 -19.03 -2.73
C LYS A 960 27.99 -17.79 -3.15
N ILE A 961 27.48 -16.61 -2.84
CA ILE A 961 28.05 -15.33 -3.28
C ILE A 961 28.33 -14.47 -2.05
N ILE A 962 29.45 -13.76 -2.08
CA ILE A 962 29.82 -12.77 -1.08
C ILE A 962 29.76 -11.39 -1.74
N ALA A 963 28.99 -10.47 -1.17
CA ALA A 963 29.00 -9.06 -1.54
C ALA A 963 29.88 -8.28 -0.57
N THR A 964 30.70 -7.39 -1.13
CA THR A 964 31.61 -6.53 -0.38
C THR A 964 31.42 -5.09 -0.84
N ALA A 965 31.26 -4.17 0.11
CA ALA A 965 31.22 -2.72 -0.14
C ALA A 965 32.47 -2.06 0.43
N SER A 966 32.99 -1.10 -0.34
CA SER A 966 34.18 -0.32 -0.01
C SER A 966 33.86 1.18 -0.04
N LYS A 967 34.65 1.97 0.71
CA LYS A 967 34.58 3.44 0.69
C LYS A 967 34.96 4.03 -0.66
N ASP A 968 35.62 3.27 -1.53
CA ASP A 968 35.93 3.66 -2.91
C ASP A 968 34.68 3.78 -3.81
N GLY A 969 33.48 3.50 -3.28
CA GLY A 969 32.20 3.59 -3.99
C GLY A 969 31.91 2.41 -4.90
N THR A 970 32.77 1.38 -4.88
CA THR A 970 32.58 0.14 -5.63
C THR A 970 32.01 -0.97 -4.75
N LEU A 971 31.25 -1.86 -5.37
CA LEU A 971 30.92 -3.14 -4.77
C LEU A 971 31.49 -4.26 -5.61
N LYS A 972 31.93 -5.32 -4.94
CA LYS A 972 32.40 -6.54 -5.63
C LYS A 972 31.61 -7.75 -5.16
N LEU A 973 31.25 -8.58 -6.12
CA LEU A 973 30.65 -9.89 -5.92
C LEU A 973 31.72 -10.97 -6.10
N TRP A 974 31.75 -11.92 -5.18
CA TRP A 974 32.76 -12.98 -5.16
C TRP A 974 32.09 -14.34 -5.04
N ASN A 975 32.71 -15.37 -5.61
CA ASN A 975 32.38 -16.75 -5.29
C ASN A 975 33.13 -17.23 -4.04
N LEU A 976 32.76 -18.40 -3.51
CA LEU A 976 33.41 -18.98 -2.33
C LEU A 976 34.86 -19.43 -2.59
N SER A 977 35.24 -19.66 -3.85
CA SER A 977 36.63 -20.00 -4.24
C SER A 977 37.57 -18.79 -4.16
N GLY A 978 37.01 -17.59 -4.06
CA GLY A 978 37.73 -16.34 -3.96
C GLY A 978 37.92 -15.58 -5.27
N GLU A 979 37.25 -16.01 -6.33
CA GLU A 979 37.27 -15.33 -7.62
C GLU A 979 36.25 -14.18 -7.62
N GLU A 980 36.70 -13.05 -8.17
CA GLU A 980 35.84 -11.91 -8.43
C GLU A 980 34.88 -12.28 -9.56
N LEU A 981 33.58 -12.27 -9.28
CA LEU A 981 32.54 -12.49 -10.28
C LEU A 981 32.28 -11.19 -11.05
N GLU A 982 32.02 -10.10 -10.32
CA GLU A 982 31.65 -8.81 -10.90
C GLU A 982 32.09 -7.63 -10.02
N THR A 983 32.43 -6.49 -10.66
CA THR A 983 32.59 -5.19 -9.99
C THR A 983 31.45 -4.25 -10.38
N LEU A 984 30.61 -3.89 -9.41
CA LEU A 984 29.53 -2.93 -9.54
C LEU A 984 30.08 -1.52 -9.35
N LYS A 985 30.21 -0.77 -10.45
CA LYS A 985 30.59 0.65 -10.44
C LYS A 985 29.37 1.50 -10.76
N GLY A 986 29.06 2.48 -9.91
CA GLY A 986 27.96 3.40 -10.21
C GLY A 986 27.55 4.37 -9.11
N HIS A 987 27.92 4.11 -7.85
CA HIS A 987 27.75 5.11 -6.77
C HIS A 987 28.83 6.19 -6.86
N SER A 988 28.46 7.43 -6.51
CA SER A 988 29.39 8.58 -6.53
C SER A 988 30.02 8.85 -5.17
N ALA A 989 29.66 8.08 -4.14
CA ALA A 989 30.19 8.17 -2.78
C ALA A 989 30.19 6.77 -2.11
N ALA A 990 30.69 6.69 -0.86
CA ALA A 990 30.77 5.43 -0.11
C ALA A 990 29.41 4.74 0.04
N VAL A 991 29.43 3.41 0.07
CA VAL A 991 28.24 2.55 0.19
C VAL A 991 28.12 2.09 1.63
N ILE A 992 27.10 2.58 2.31
CA ILE A 992 26.95 2.46 3.76
C ILE A 992 26.07 1.30 4.20
N SER A 993 25.20 0.80 3.32
CA SER A 993 24.34 -0.34 3.65
C SER A 993 24.09 -1.24 2.44
N LEU A 994 24.07 -2.55 2.70
CA LEU A 994 23.87 -3.62 1.74
C LEU A 994 22.76 -4.53 2.23
N SER A 995 21.86 -4.88 1.32
CA SER A 995 20.81 -5.86 1.60
C SER A 995 20.52 -6.71 0.39
N PHE A 996 20.54 -8.03 0.55
CA PHE A 996 20.06 -8.95 -0.46
C PHE A 996 18.55 -9.12 -0.33
N SER A 997 17.88 -9.15 -1.48
CA SER A 997 16.53 -9.72 -1.58
C SER A 997 16.53 -11.18 -1.11
N ARG A 998 15.41 -11.66 -0.56
CA ARG A 998 15.31 -13.00 0.02
C ARG A 998 15.55 -14.13 -1.00
N ASP A 999 15.21 -13.91 -2.26
CA ASP A 999 15.50 -14.86 -3.35
C ASP A 999 16.99 -14.85 -3.77
N GLY A 1000 17.76 -13.89 -3.26
CA GLY A 1000 19.18 -13.70 -3.52
C GLY A 1000 19.50 -13.15 -4.91
N GLN A 1001 18.50 -12.79 -5.72
CA GLN A 1001 18.71 -12.39 -7.12
C GLN A 1001 18.99 -10.89 -7.28
N THR A 1002 18.46 -10.09 -6.35
CA THR A 1002 18.63 -8.63 -6.33
C THR A 1002 19.44 -8.20 -5.12
N LEU A 1003 20.43 -7.33 -5.34
CA LEU A 1003 21.19 -6.64 -4.30
C LEU A 1003 20.77 -5.17 -4.28
N ALA A 1004 20.35 -4.67 -3.12
CA ALA A 1004 20.08 -3.26 -2.88
C ALA A 1004 21.25 -2.61 -2.13
N THR A 1005 21.65 -1.43 -2.59
CA THR A 1005 22.83 -0.72 -2.08
C THR A 1005 22.45 0.72 -1.78
N ALA A 1006 22.71 1.18 -0.57
CA ALA A 1006 22.51 2.56 -0.16
C ALA A 1006 23.84 3.28 -0.01
N SER A 1007 23.91 4.53 -0.48
CA SER A 1007 25.13 5.33 -0.48
C SER A 1007 24.92 6.70 0.16
N LEU A 1008 26.04 7.32 0.56
CA LEU A 1008 26.13 8.73 0.94
C LEU A 1008 25.70 9.69 -0.19
N ASP A 1009 25.60 9.23 -1.44
CA ASP A 1009 25.10 10.02 -2.57
C ASP A 1009 23.57 10.28 -2.53
N GLY A 1010 22.87 9.73 -1.53
CA GLY A 1010 21.43 9.89 -1.34
C GLY A 1010 20.59 9.00 -2.27
N THR A 1011 21.23 8.08 -3.00
CA THR A 1011 20.57 7.15 -3.91
C THR A 1011 20.64 5.71 -3.40
N ILE A 1012 19.65 4.93 -3.82
CA ILE A 1012 19.65 3.48 -3.65
C ILE A 1012 19.78 2.87 -5.04
N LYS A 1013 20.69 1.92 -5.23
CA LYS A 1013 20.81 1.20 -6.49
C LYS A 1013 20.43 -0.26 -6.30
N LEU A 1014 19.82 -0.82 -7.34
CA LEU A 1014 19.47 -2.23 -7.41
C LEU A 1014 20.33 -2.87 -8.47
N TRP A 1015 20.88 -4.03 -8.15
CA TRP A 1015 21.78 -4.77 -9.00
C TRP A 1015 21.30 -6.20 -9.12
N ASN A 1016 21.44 -6.78 -10.31
CA ASN A 1016 21.40 -8.24 -10.43
C ASN A 1016 22.79 -8.83 -10.11
N LEU A 1017 22.84 -10.14 -9.96
CA LEU A 1017 24.09 -10.86 -9.69
C LEU A 1017 25.05 -10.89 -10.89
N GLN A 1018 24.58 -10.52 -12.09
CA GLN A 1018 25.38 -10.41 -13.32
C GLN A 1018 26.02 -9.02 -13.49
N GLY A 1019 25.98 -8.19 -12.45
CA GLY A 1019 26.65 -6.90 -12.46
C GLY A 1019 25.85 -5.75 -13.07
N GLN A 1020 24.65 -6.02 -13.60
CA GLN A 1020 23.84 -5.00 -14.24
C GLN A 1020 23.03 -4.21 -13.21
N GLN A 1021 23.06 -2.89 -13.35
CA GLN A 1021 22.22 -1.98 -12.58
C GLN A 1021 20.77 -2.06 -13.09
N LEU A 1022 19.88 -2.63 -12.29
CA LEU A 1022 18.45 -2.77 -12.59
C LEU A 1022 17.70 -1.44 -12.46
N ALA A 1023 17.99 -0.68 -11.40
CA ALA A 1023 17.35 0.61 -11.14
C ALA A 1023 18.23 1.52 -10.27
N THR A 1024 18.03 2.84 -10.41
CA THR A 1024 18.50 3.83 -9.44
C THR A 1024 17.29 4.53 -8.83
N LEU A 1025 17.07 4.32 -7.54
CA LEU A 1025 16.00 4.93 -6.76
C LEU A 1025 16.47 6.31 -6.30
N LYS A 1026 15.90 7.36 -6.89
CA LYS A 1026 16.16 8.76 -6.53
C LYS A 1026 14.92 9.32 -5.84
N GLY A 1027 15.08 9.89 -4.66
CA GLY A 1027 13.95 10.49 -3.94
C GLY A 1027 14.24 10.98 -2.52
N HIS A 1028 15.31 10.51 -1.88
CA HIS A 1028 15.79 11.10 -0.62
C HIS A 1028 16.58 12.39 -0.88
N SER A 1029 16.48 13.34 0.04
CA SER A 1029 17.24 14.60 0.00
C SER A 1029 18.48 14.59 0.89
N GLY A 1030 18.71 13.48 1.59
CA GLY A 1030 19.86 13.24 2.46
C GLY A 1030 20.42 11.83 2.29
N VAL A 1031 21.38 11.49 3.15
CA VAL A 1031 22.05 10.18 3.19
C VAL A 1031 21.07 9.08 3.56
N VAL A 1032 21.15 7.92 2.91
CA VAL A 1032 20.30 6.74 3.19
C VAL A 1032 20.98 5.79 4.18
N ASN A 1033 20.75 5.96 5.48
CA ASN A 1033 21.45 5.25 6.54
C ASN A 1033 21.16 3.73 6.60
N SER A 1034 19.93 3.32 6.26
CA SER A 1034 19.50 1.94 6.48
C SER A 1034 18.52 1.45 5.42
N LEU A 1035 18.64 0.16 5.06
CA LEU A 1035 17.79 -0.54 4.11
C LEU A 1035 17.25 -1.82 4.74
N SER A 1036 15.96 -2.10 4.52
CA SER A 1036 15.33 -3.35 4.95
C SER A 1036 14.36 -3.86 3.89
N PHE A 1037 14.49 -5.12 3.48
CA PHE A 1037 13.52 -5.78 2.60
C PHE A 1037 12.35 -6.33 3.41
N ILE A 1038 11.15 -6.26 2.84
CA ILE A 1038 9.99 -6.95 3.41
C ILE A 1038 10.19 -8.49 3.28
N PRO A 1039 9.85 -9.30 4.30
CA PRO A 1039 10.15 -10.75 4.29
C PRO A 1039 9.47 -11.59 3.18
N TYR A 1040 8.33 -11.14 2.63
CA TYR A 1040 7.49 -11.92 1.70
C TYR A 1040 7.07 -11.15 0.43
N GLY A 1041 7.80 -10.12 0.02
CA GLY A 1041 7.36 -9.26 -1.09
C GLY A 1041 8.48 -8.49 -1.78
N THR A 1042 8.09 -7.62 -2.70
CA THR A 1042 9.00 -6.79 -3.52
C THR A 1042 9.14 -5.36 -2.98
N ILE A 1043 8.87 -5.16 -1.69
CA ILE A 1043 8.97 -3.84 -1.05
C ILE A 1043 10.31 -3.67 -0.34
N LEU A 1044 10.94 -2.53 -0.56
CA LEU A 1044 12.14 -2.10 0.15
C LEU A 1044 11.79 -0.87 1.00
N ALA A 1045 12.18 -0.87 2.27
CA ALA A 1045 12.15 0.32 3.13
C ALA A 1045 13.55 0.95 3.19
N SER A 1046 13.61 2.27 3.12
CA SER A 1046 14.84 3.04 3.31
C SER A 1046 14.66 4.16 4.32
N GLY A 1047 15.52 4.20 5.34
CA GLY A 1047 15.62 5.30 6.30
C GLY A 1047 16.73 6.27 5.92
N SER A 1048 16.46 7.57 6.03
CA SER A 1048 17.37 8.63 5.60
C SER A 1048 17.58 9.71 6.65
N SER A 1049 18.71 10.40 6.57
CA SER A 1049 19.01 11.60 7.36
C SER A 1049 18.11 12.79 7.03
N ASP A 1050 17.29 12.72 5.98
CA ASP A 1050 16.24 13.71 5.70
C ASP A 1050 15.01 13.61 6.62
N GLY A 1051 15.02 12.67 7.57
CA GLY A 1051 13.93 12.44 8.51
C GLY A 1051 12.72 11.73 7.89
N THR A 1052 12.92 11.06 6.76
CA THR A 1052 11.87 10.27 6.10
C THR A 1052 12.26 8.82 5.94
N VAL A 1053 11.24 7.96 5.96
CA VAL A 1053 11.32 6.58 5.52
C VAL A 1053 10.52 6.42 4.25
N LYS A 1054 11.12 5.85 3.21
CA LYS A 1054 10.44 5.59 1.93
C LYS A 1054 10.24 4.11 1.72
N LEU A 1055 9.05 3.75 1.26
CA LEU A 1055 8.72 2.41 0.79
C LEU A 1055 8.77 2.40 -0.73
N TRP A 1056 9.53 1.46 -1.30
CA TRP A 1056 9.77 1.36 -2.73
C TRP A 1056 9.20 0.06 -3.28
N SER A 1057 8.52 0.13 -4.42
CA SER A 1057 8.12 -1.04 -5.21
C SER A 1057 9.25 -1.48 -6.11
N LEU A 1058 9.57 -2.76 -6.11
CA LEU A 1058 10.56 -3.37 -6.98
C LEU A 1058 9.90 -4.28 -8.04
N PRO A 1059 10.46 -4.37 -9.27
CA PRO A 1059 11.72 -3.78 -9.71
C PRO A 1059 11.61 -2.34 -10.25
N GLU A 1060 10.40 -1.80 -10.45
CA GLU A 1060 10.22 -0.51 -11.13
C GLU A 1060 10.81 0.71 -10.38
N GLY A 1061 11.10 0.55 -9.08
CA GLY A 1061 11.74 1.59 -8.28
C GLY A 1061 10.84 2.77 -7.95
N LYS A 1062 9.52 2.56 -7.95
CA LYS A 1062 8.54 3.61 -7.64
C LYS A 1062 8.39 3.77 -6.13
N VAL A 1063 8.36 5.02 -5.66
CA VAL A 1063 8.00 5.32 -4.26
C VAL A 1063 6.51 4.98 -4.08
N LEU A 1064 6.22 3.97 -3.26
CA LEU A 1064 4.86 3.63 -2.83
C LEU A 1064 4.38 4.64 -1.80
N GLN A 1065 5.22 4.92 -0.80
CA GLN A 1065 4.87 5.76 0.33
C GLN A 1065 6.08 6.49 0.91
N THR A 1066 5.87 7.70 1.43
CA THR A 1066 6.86 8.44 2.23
C THR A 1066 6.29 8.66 3.63
N LEU A 1067 6.89 7.97 4.60
CA LEU A 1067 6.58 8.08 6.03
C LEU A 1067 7.48 9.18 6.61
N LYS A 1068 6.88 10.28 7.07
CA LYS A 1068 7.61 11.38 7.71
C LYS A 1068 7.66 11.16 9.21
N SER A 1069 8.85 11.14 9.80
CA SER A 1069 9.02 11.17 11.25
C SER A 1069 8.91 12.62 11.78
N SER A 1070 9.31 12.84 13.03
CA SER A 1070 9.41 14.16 13.67
C SER A 1070 10.39 15.13 12.99
N GLY A 1071 11.05 14.74 11.89
CA GLY A 1071 12.02 15.54 11.14
C GLY A 1071 13.48 15.30 11.55
N ALA A 1072 13.73 14.43 12.54
CA ALA A 1072 15.05 13.99 12.92
C ALA A 1072 15.53 12.82 12.03
N ALA A 1073 16.85 12.69 11.85
CA ALA A 1073 17.44 11.65 11.01
C ALA A 1073 17.01 10.24 11.45
N ILE A 1074 16.80 9.35 10.47
CA ILE A 1074 16.49 7.95 10.70
C ILE A 1074 17.77 7.14 10.58
N ASN A 1075 18.19 6.50 11.67
CA ASN A 1075 19.45 5.75 11.73
C ASN A 1075 19.27 4.28 11.35
N SER A 1076 18.12 3.69 11.68
CA SER A 1076 17.86 2.27 11.41
C SER A 1076 16.39 2.00 11.08
N VAL A 1077 16.16 1.07 10.15
CA VAL A 1077 14.83 0.58 9.79
C VAL A 1077 14.83 -0.95 9.79
N SER A 1078 13.76 -1.56 10.32
CA SER A 1078 13.66 -3.02 10.40
C SER A 1078 12.21 -3.49 10.22
N PHE A 1079 11.97 -4.37 9.25
CA PHE A 1079 10.67 -5.03 9.10
C PHE A 1079 10.52 -6.15 10.12
N SER A 1080 9.31 -6.27 10.65
CA SER A 1080 8.86 -7.46 11.38
C SER A 1080 8.86 -8.69 10.47
N PRO A 1081 9.07 -9.91 11.01
CA PRO A 1081 9.08 -11.16 10.25
C PRO A 1081 7.80 -11.45 9.46
N ASP A 1082 6.64 -10.92 9.91
CA ASP A 1082 5.36 -11.04 9.22
C ASP A 1082 5.18 -10.01 8.07
N GLY A 1083 6.05 -9.00 7.99
CA GLY A 1083 6.02 -7.92 7.00
C GLY A 1083 4.97 -6.84 7.24
N LYS A 1084 4.17 -6.93 8.31
CA LYS A 1084 3.05 -6.01 8.58
C LYS A 1084 3.47 -4.76 9.35
N THR A 1085 4.56 -4.83 10.09
CA THR A 1085 5.09 -3.71 10.86
C THR A 1085 6.52 -3.37 10.46
N LEU A 1086 6.84 -2.08 10.40
CA LEU A 1086 8.18 -1.56 10.23
C LEU A 1086 8.56 -0.73 11.45
N ALA A 1087 9.71 -1.00 12.07
CA ALA A 1087 10.25 -0.19 13.16
C ALA A 1087 11.32 0.77 12.63
N THR A 1088 11.32 2.00 13.15
CA THR A 1088 12.27 3.05 12.73
C THR A 1088 12.89 3.71 13.95
N ALA A 1089 14.21 3.71 14.04
CA ALA A 1089 14.98 4.39 15.09
C ALA A 1089 15.46 5.76 14.62
N SER A 1090 15.32 6.78 15.47
CA SER A 1090 15.62 8.16 15.11
C SER A 1090 16.47 8.91 16.14
N GLU A 1091 17.13 9.98 15.67
CA GLU A 1091 17.86 10.94 16.51
C GLU A 1091 16.98 11.71 17.49
N ASP A 1092 15.66 11.74 17.30
CA ASP A 1092 14.71 12.34 18.24
C ASP A 1092 14.52 11.54 19.54
N LYS A 1093 15.32 10.48 19.74
CA LYS A 1093 15.32 9.58 20.91
C LYS A 1093 14.12 8.62 20.93
N THR A 1094 13.38 8.52 19.84
CA THR A 1094 12.20 7.67 19.75
C THR A 1094 12.41 6.51 18.78
N VAL A 1095 11.63 5.45 19.00
CA VAL A 1095 11.38 4.43 17.98
C VAL A 1095 9.92 4.48 17.60
N MET A 1096 9.64 4.56 16.31
CA MET A 1096 8.28 4.54 15.78
C MET A 1096 8.02 3.20 15.10
N LEU A 1097 6.87 2.59 15.36
CA LEU A 1097 6.41 1.45 14.55
C LEU A 1097 5.36 1.93 13.55
N TRP A 1098 5.40 1.36 12.36
CA TRP A 1098 4.53 1.71 11.25
C TRP A 1098 3.77 0.48 10.80
N ASN A 1099 2.45 0.60 10.68
CA ASN A 1099 1.62 -0.44 10.09
C ASN A 1099 1.66 -0.32 8.57
N ILE A 1100 2.19 -1.33 7.91
CA ILE A 1100 2.44 -1.36 6.47
C ILE A 1100 1.14 -1.61 5.69
N ASP A 1101 0.22 -2.40 6.23
CA ASP A 1101 -1.09 -2.64 5.61
C ASP A 1101 -1.88 -1.32 5.51
N LEU A 1102 -1.82 -0.49 6.55
CA LEU A 1102 -2.44 0.85 6.56
C LEU A 1102 -1.67 1.87 5.69
N ALA A 1103 -0.34 1.78 5.67
CA ALA A 1103 0.50 2.69 4.89
C ALA A 1103 0.34 2.49 3.37
N LEU A 1104 -0.07 1.29 2.94
CA LEU A 1104 -0.28 0.92 1.53
C LEU A 1104 -1.75 0.94 1.10
N SER A 1105 -2.68 1.42 1.95
CA SER A 1105 -4.10 1.55 1.62
C SER A 1105 -4.35 2.32 0.32
N SER A 1106 -5.32 1.86 -0.46
CA SER A 1106 -5.71 2.48 -1.73
C SER A 1106 -6.39 3.84 -1.49
N LEU A 1107 -6.42 4.70 -2.53
CA LEU A 1107 -7.12 5.99 -2.46
C LEU A 1107 -8.60 5.79 -2.08
N ASP A 1108 -9.24 4.76 -2.62
CA ASP A 1108 -10.65 4.48 -2.38
C ASP A 1108 -10.90 4.05 -0.94
N GLU A 1109 -10.02 3.21 -0.37
CA GLU A 1109 -10.11 2.80 1.03
C GLU A 1109 -9.91 3.99 1.98
N LEU A 1110 -8.94 4.86 1.70
CA LEU A 1110 -8.70 6.06 2.51
C LEU A 1110 -9.86 7.04 2.44
N LEU A 1111 -10.44 7.24 1.26
CA LEU A 1111 -11.61 8.08 1.08
C LEU A 1111 -12.84 7.51 1.80
N ARG A 1112 -13.08 6.20 1.70
CA ARG A 1112 -14.18 5.55 2.41
C ARG A 1112 -14.05 5.71 3.92
N ARG A 1113 -12.89 5.35 4.49
CA ARG A 1113 -12.65 5.48 5.94
C ARG A 1113 -12.75 6.92 6.43
N GLY A 1114 -12.24 7.89 5.66
CA GLY A 1114 -12.37 9.29 6.05
C GLY A 1114 -13.77 9.85 5.91
N CYS A 1115 -14.55 9.35 4.96
CA CYS A 1115 -15.97 9.65 4.86
C CYS A 1115 -16.80 8.96 5.94
N ASP A 1116 -16.42 7.77 6.39
CA ASP A 1116 -17.03 7.14 7.57
C ASP A 1116 -16.70 7.95 8.84
N TRP A 1117 -15.51 8.56 8.93
CA TRP A 1117 -15.11 9.38 10.06
C TRP A 1117 -15.79 10.76 10.12
N ALA A 1118 -15.78 11.49 9.00
CA ALA A 1118 -16.27 12.88 8.94
C ALA A 1118 -17.69 13.02 8.34
N GLY A 1119 -18.31 11.92 7.92
CA GLY A 1119 -19.54 11.92 7.15
C GLY A 1119 -20.72 12.55 7.87
N ASP A 1120 -20.91 12.22 9.16
CA ASP A 1120 -22.01 12.76 9.97
C ASP A 1120 -21.89 14.28 10.15
N TYR A 1121 -20.68 14.76 10.49
CA TYR A 1121 -20.37 16.20 10.54
C TYR A 1121 -20.66 16.90 9.20
N LEU A 1122 -20.21 16.32 8.09
CA LEU A 1122 -20.40 16.93 6.76
C LEU A 1122 -21.87 16.99 6.35
N ARG A 1123 -22.71 16.04 6.76
CA ARG A 1123 -24.13 15.98 6.39
C ARG A 1123 -24.99 16.88 7.27
N ASN A 1124 -24.76 16.86 8.58
CA ASN A 1124 -25.72 17.37 9.55
C ASN A 1124 -25.35 18.76 10.10
N ASN A 1125 -24.08 19.16 10.06
CA ASN A 1125 -23.66 20.42 10.65
C ASN A 1125 -24.19 21.64 9.84
N PRO A 1126 -24.86 22.61 10.50
CA PRO A 1126 -25.47 23.76 9.84
C PRO A 1126 -24.46 24.77 9.26
N ASN A 1127 -23.22 24.78 9.77
CA ASN A 1127 -22.17 25.70 9.32
C ASN A 1127 -21.34 25.14 8.16
N VAL A 1128 -21.58 23.89 7.74
CA VAL A 1128 -20.93 23.28 6.58
C VAL A 1128 -21.62 23.74 5.29
N SER A 1129 -20.83 24.22 4.33
CA SER A 1129 -21.36 24.70 3.05
C SER A 1129 -21.96 23.56 2.23
N GLU A 1130 -23.02 23.83 1.47
CA GLU A 1130 -23.70 22.83 0.59
C GLU A 1130 -22.73 22.06 -0.33
N ARG A 1131 -21.66 22.70 -0.80
CA ARG A 1131 -20.64 22.05 -1.63
C ARG A 1131 -19.77 21.05 -0.88
N ASP A 1132 -19.63 21.23 0.43
CA ASP A 1132 -18.80 20.37 1.28
C ASP A 1132 -19.60 19.16 1.78
N ARG A 1133 -20.93 19.28 1.85
CA ARG A 1133 -21.84 18.17 2.19
C ARG A 1133 -21.75 17.01 1.19
N THR A 1134 -21.50 17.32 -0.08
CA THR A 1134 -21.41 16.34 -1.17
C THR A 1134 -20.02 15.71 -1.32
N VAL A 1135 -19.04 16.08 -0.48
CA VAL A 1135 -17.66 15.54 -0.58
C VAL A 1135 -17.63 14.03 -0.44
N CYS A 1136 -18.56 13.44 0.31
CA CYS A 1136 -18.64 11.99 0.52
C CYS A 1136 -19.71 11.29 -0.34
N GLU A 1137 -20.37 11.99 -1.27
CA GLU A 1137 -21.34 11.36 -2.16
C GLU A 1137 -20.64 10.53 -3.25
N GLY A 1138 -21.05 9.26 -3.42
CA GLY A 1138 -20.51 8.35 -4.44
C GLY A 1138 -19.23 7.60 -4.04
N ILE A 1139 -18.88 7.58 -2.76
CA ILE A 1139 -17.76 6.83 -2.18
C ILE A 1139 -18.34 5.69 -1.33
N ASN A 1140 -18.39 4.47 -1.88
CA ASN A 1140 -18.89 3.25 -1.21
C ASN A 1140 -17.77 2.21 -1.06
#